data_AF-A0A328C903-F1
#
_entry.id   AF-A0A328C903-F1
#
_cell.length_a   1.000
_cell.length_b   1.000
_cell.length_c   1.000
_cell.angle_alpha   90.00
_cell.angle_beta   90.00
_cell.angle_gamma   90.00
#
_symmetry.space_group_name_H-M   'P 1'
#
loop_
_entity.id
_entity.type
_entity.pdbx_description
1 polymer ?
#
loop_
_entity_poly.entity_id
_entity_poly.type
_entity_poly.pdbx_seq_one_letter_code
_entity_poly.pdbx_strand_id
1 'polypeptide(L)'
;MLVALSAWLCAGLASEARAQPPAALAEAPRPSETPAASRASERLRDDFRIHVAPSPHWKPGELEAFEAGLRALPRSLSRELRHNEVHLVRRESHCLFGMGRYSQACPTFSSDHRTFYVYESPPLLGDGPVQAYAVLTADEQRELQLRRAAVHLAMTLEDGSRGWSRDFRWQRINGWHRKMRSGPHNQDPWGYQRPMGMRSAHLDLVTFAEAYFVRPEDLLLERVAEPGMGARLEELDPNMTLSCQHFTASRALNTFIGEMDPAWREPERSLPRSQLSGQSCPAFEQWARVDDLAGFDVLLAAATSRPQSLYGHLLLHVKYKGGGLVRSEGFEPVYQFGAVTDANVDPVDYLVRGLLGGFPTVLELNSFRGVDRLILQYEQRNLRRYSLQLSPEQSRRLLERIWETERRVRYPYRFLSDNCASFLIDLMEPALEVDLPRERSGIVMPTDVLDTLATIENGAQGRLLIKRPDTLRSGREVAREAAQTRRALMMSLADAIDADRTQREDFDILLDALEAPEPEVRAGAYTRLEALFDALAQRHPDRVQMLLDTLYNSVLVERFYMDNAHYARRALLYAAQGPGPKLSLDEILERRRQLYEDEDLVARAEAQAHWAAHTRITLDPSTVAWSPDQQAVLDQEARTRQTYLKALQTQSALIERHLPDWDGVAFLDARAQDYLERMQALDARSWRPSGRHRVRLSGATNTGMRANLQFSYSTIEDRLGEVRQRGYRGDIESRVLGLDLIAEPGPDLQSSLESLQAELVLFRYASLQRTYGAVRRSLLDALGWGLDLRLRHDGRRDLYYNLTLSPSLLLPIWRARDDVNHLVAGLGIHAALDGHRSTALLGGAELQLRAQVHLFGSYTNVLRLWATSAQVASLPGGWRYDLHAGAAAEFRLWEYGETPLVAGPFIDALFTNRDYRPESADEAYFSSWRAGVRVELPF
;
A
#
# COMPACT_ATOMS: atom_id res chain seq x y z
N MET A 1 -19.36 41.60 6.84
CA MET A 1 -20.52 42.50 7.03
C MET A 1 -21.60 41.67 7.71
N LEU A 2 -21.69 41.73 9.04
CA LEU A 2 -22.48 42.69 9.83
C LEU A 2 -23.98 42.34 9.87
N VAL A 3 -24.38 41.73 11.00
CA VAL A 3 -25.54 42.06 11.87
C VAL A 3 -26.97 41.68 11.44
N ALA A 4 -27.64 40.83 12.25
CA ALA A 4 -28.87 41.13 13.04
C ALA A 4 -29.49 39.83 13.63
N LEU A 5 -29.39 39.60 14.96
CA LEU A 5 -30.45 39.73 16.00
C LEU A 5 -31.70 38.84 15.77
N SER A 6 -31.90 37.72 16.49
CA SER A 6 -32.38 37.52 17.88
C SER A 6 -33.90 37.70 18.08
N ALA A 7 -34.59 36.61 18.47
CA ALA A 7 -35.66 36.50 19.48
C ALA A 7 -36.65 35.37 19.11
N TRP A 8 -36.85 34.40 20.00
CA TRP A 8 -38.16 34.07 20.61
C TRP A 8 -38.01 32.90 21.60
N LEU A 9 -38.39 33.17 22.85
CA LEU A 9 -38.47 32.27 23.99
C LEU A 9 -39.89 32.39 24.55
N CYS A 10 -40.38 31.28 25.11
CA CYS A 10 -41.50 31.12 26.05
C CYS A 10 -42.94 30.87 25.53
N ALA A 11 -43.37 29.62 25.69
CA ALA A 11 -44.58 29.12 26.39
C ALA A 11 -44.88 27.71 25.81
N GLY A 12 -45.15 26.62 26.53
CA GLY A 12 -45.42 26.30 27.92
C GLY A 12 -46.25 24.99 27.88
N LEU A 13 -46.07 24.07 28.83
CA LEU A 13 -47.14 23.33 29.52
C LEU A 13 -46.57 22.26 30.45
N ALA A 14 -47.24 22.18 31.60
CA ALA A 14 -46.87 21.48 32.82
C ALA A 14 -47.32 20.01 32.84
N SER A 15 -46.65 19.22 33.67
CA SER A 15 -47.30 18.10 34.38
C SER A 15 -46.75 18.02 35.81
N GLU A 16 -47.65 18.18 36.77
CA GLU A 16 -47.43 18.12 38.21
C GLU A 16 -47.16 16.68 38.67
N ALA A 17 -46.19 16.50 39.58
CA ALA A 17 -46.11 15.34 40.46
C ALA A 17 -45.84 15.81 41.90
N ARG A 18 -46.64 15.26 42.82
CA ARG A 18 -46.88 15.69 44.20
C ARG A 18 -45.65 15.68 45.12
N ALA A 19 -45.61 16.68 45.99
CA ALA A 19 -44.69 16.83 47.10
C ALA A 19 -45.02 15.90 48.30
N GLN A 20 -43.97 15.38 48.96
CA GLN A 20 -43.96 14.89 50.35
C GLN A 20 -43.08 15.83 51.21
N PRO A 21 -43.38 15.99 52.51
CA PRO A 21 -42.77 17.04 53.36
C PRO A 21 -41.34 16.69 53.83
N PRO A 22 -40.54 17.69 54.24
CA PRO A 22 -39.14 17.48 54.62
C PRO A 22 -39.02 16.93 56.04
N ALA A 23 -38.18 15.91 56.22
CA ALA A 23 -37.73 15.44 57.51
C ALA A 23 -36.31 15.91 57.79
N ALA A 24 -36.13 16.47 59.00
CA ALA A 24 -34.89 16.69 59.75
C ALA A 24 -33.83 17.65 59.16
N LEU A 25 -33.73 18.81 59.81
CA LEU A 25 -32.53 19.64 59.88
C LEU A 25 -31.36 18.80 60.40
N ALA A 26 -30.42 18.44 59.52
CA ALA A 26 -29.09 17.98 59.91
C ALA A 26 -28.24 19.19 60.30
N GLU A 27 -27.53 19.05 61.42
CA GLU A 27 -26.65 20.06 62.01
C GLU A 27 -25.63 20.63 61.01
N ALA A 28 -25.36 21.93 61.14
CA ALA A 28 -24.32 22.62 60.39
C ALA A 28 -22.94 21.97 60.61
N PRO A 29 -22.13 21.76 59.57
CA PRO A 29 -20.77 21.28 59.76
C PRO A 29 -19.93 22.33 60.47
N ARG A 30 -19.14 21.88 61.44
CA ARG A 30 -18.10 22.66 62.15
C ARG A 30 -17.11 23.26 61.15
N PRO A 31 -16.44 24.39 61.48
CA PRO A 31 -15.54 25.07 60.56
C PRO A 31 -14.40 24.14 60.13
N SER A 32 -14.35 23.83 58.85
CA SER A 32 -13.32 23.00 58.22
C SER A 32 -11.98 23.72 58.21
N GLU A 33 -10.91 22.98 58.51
CA GLU A 33 -9.53 23.39 58.27
C GLU A 33 -9.38 24.02 56.88
N THR A 34 -8.65 25.12 56.77
CA THR A 34 -8.30 25.69 55.48
C THR A 34 -7.57 24.63 54.65
N PRO A 35 -7.93 24.37 53.38
CA PRO A 35 -7.35 23.31 52.54
C PRO A 35 -5.82 23.35 52.41
N ALA A 36 -5.20 24.52 52.62
CA ALA A 36 -3.74 24.70 52.67
C ALA A 36 -3.06 24.09 53.93
N ALA A 37 -3.83 23.62 54.91
CA ALA A 37 -3.38 22.98 56.15
C ALA A 37 -3.92 21.55 56.30
N SER A 38 -4.47 20.95 55.23
CA SER A 38 -4.93 19.57 55.28
C SER A 38 -3.75 18.58 55.33
N ARG A 39 -3.95 17.40 55.91
CA ARG A 39 -2.94 16.33 55.89
C ARG A 39 -2.49 15.94 54.47
N ALA A 40 -3.36 16.09 53.47
CA ALA A 40 -3.01 15.85 52.07
C ALA A 40 -2.03 16.92 51.53
N SER A 41 -2.23 18.20 51.91
CA SER A 41 -1.28 19.27 51.57
C SER A 41 0.11 19.04 52.17
N GLU A 42 0.19 18.49 53.38
CA GLU A 42 1.47 18.16 54.02
C GLU A 42 2.18 17.02 53.27
N ARG A 43 1.47 15.93 52.97
CA ARG A 43 2.03 14.80 52.21
C ARG A 43 2.46 15.19 50.80
N LEU A 44 1.69 16.00 50.09
CA LEU A 44 2.06 16.52 48.77
C LEU A 44 3.37 17.33 48.81
N ARG A 45 3.61 18.07 49.89
CA ARG A 45 4.85 18.81 50.10
C ARG A 45 6.01 17.88 50.44
N ASP A 46 5.81 16.95 51.37
CA ASP A 46 6.88 16.13 51.92
C ASP A 46 7.32 15.02 50.96
N ASP A 47 6.36 14.36 50.30
CA ASP A 47 6.64 13.21 49.43
C ASP A 47 6.96 13.62 47.98
N PHE A 48 6.42 14.76 47.52
CA PHE A 48 6.49 15.18 46.12
C PHE A 48 6.98 16.62 45.87
N ARG A 49 7.29 17.40 46.93
CA ARG A 49 7.68 18.83 46.84
C ARG A 49 6.67 19.73 46.11
N ILE A 50 5.39 19.43 46.26
CA ILE A 50 4.29 20.21 45.71
C ILE A 50 3.73 21.14 46.79
N HIS A 51 3.81 22.44 46.55
CA HIS A 51 3.33 23.48 47.45
C HIS A 51 1.90 23.91 47.06
N VAL A 52 0.91 23.53 47.85
CA VAL A 52 -0.49 23.93 47.62
C VAL A 52 -0.68 25.39 48.02
N ALA A 53 -1.07 26.23 47.05
CA ALA A 53 -1.38 27.62 47.31
C ALA A 53 -2.74 27.75 48.04
N PRO A 54 -2.87 28.70 49.00
CA PRO A 54 -4.14 28.98 49.63
C PRO A 54 -5.17 29.44 48.59
N SER A 55 -6.29 28.72 48.49
CA SER A 55 -7.40 29.08 47.61
C SER A 55 -8.73 28.72 48.28
N PRO A 56 -9.72 29.62 48.29
CA PRO A 56 -11.04 29.34 48.86
C PRO A 56 -11.87 28.40 47.98
N HIS A 57 -11.38 28.06 46.78
CA HIS A 57 -12.09 27.26 45.79
C HIS A 57 -11.79 25.75 45.86
N TRP A 58 -10.89 25.33 46.75
CA TRP A 58 -10.65 23.90 47.00
C TRP A 58 -11.87 23.28 47.68
N LYS A 59 -12.38 22.19 47.11
CA LYS A 59 -13.47 21.41 47.73
C LYS A 59 -12.90 20.27 48.60
N PRO A 60 -13.65 19.78 49.60
CA PRO A 60 -13.24 18.61 50.39
C PRO A 60 -12.93 17.41 49.49
N GLY A 61 -11.80 16.72 49.74
CA GLY A 61 -11.40 15.53 48.98
C GLY A 61 -10.59 15.80 47.71
N GLU A 62 -10.52 17.03 47.20
CA GLU A 62 -9.82 17.32 45.93
C GLU A 62 -8.30 17.12 46.03
N LEU A 63 -7.70 17.43 47.18
CA LEU A 63 -6.25 17.27 47.40
C LEU A 63 -5.89 15.80 47.62
N GLU A 64 -6.75 15.05 48.31
CA GLU A 64 -6.63 13.60 48.47
C GLU A 64 -6.72 12.89 47.11
N ALA A 65 -7.64 13.32 46.24
CA ALA A 65 -7.75 12.83 44.86
C ALA A 65 -6.49 13.12 44.05
N PHE A 66 -5.96 14.35 44.12
CA PHE A 66 -4.73 14.70 43.42
C PHE A 66 -3.53 13.86 43.91
N GLU A 67 -3.41 13.68 45.23
CA GLU A 67 -2.38 12.82 45.83
C GLU A 67 -2.52 11.36 45.38
N ALA A 68 -3.73 10.81 45.33
CA ALA A 68 -4.00 9.46 44.86
C ALA A 68 -3.52 9.26 43.41
N GLY A 69 -3.66 10.28 42.55
CA GLY A 69 -3.14 10.26 41.18
C GLY A 69 -1.61 10.11 41.11
N LEU A 70 -0.87 10.80 41.99
CA LEU A 70 0.60 10.65 42.05
C LEU A 70 1.02 9.28 42.59
N ARG A 71 0.26 8.74 43.56
CA ARG A 71 0.52 7.42 44.14
C ARG A 71 0.24 6.27 43.17
N ALA A 72 -0.60 6.49 42.15
CA ALA A 72 -0.82 5.52 41.08
C ALA A 72 0.42 5.33 40.18
N LEU A 73 1.35 6.28 40.18
CA LEU A 73 2.58 6.19 39.39
C LEU A 73 3.64 5.29 40.07
N PRO A 74 4.46 4.59 39.28
CA PRO A 74 5.72 4.02 39.76
C PRO A 74 6.51 5.04 40.60
N ARG A 75 7.09 4.62 41.73
CA ARG A 75 7.90 5.51 42.60
C ARG A 75 9.08 6.16 41.86
N SER A 76 9.56 5.50 40.82
CA SER A 76 10.58 5.96 39.89
C SER A 76 10.14 7.18 39.05
N LEU A 77 8.85 7.30 38.71
CA LEU A 77 8.25 8.41 37.93
C LEU A 77 7.86 9.65 38.76
N SER A 78 8.12 9.63 40.07
CA SER A 78 7.98 10.81 40.94
C SER A 78 9.32 11.46 41.27
N ARG A 79 10.41 11.00 40.64
CA ARG A 79 11.75 11.49 40.94
C ARG A 79 11.91 12.93 40.47
N GLU A 80 11.51 13.28 39.26
CA GLU A 80 11.65 14.66 38.78
C GLU A 80 10.77 15.64 39.58
N LEU A 81 9.60 15.21 40.06
CA LEU A 81 8.79 15.99 40.99
C LEU A 81 9.55 16.33 42.28
N ARG A 82 10.33 15.40 42.83
CA ARG A 82 11.17 15.66 44.02
C ARG A 82 12.34 16.62 43.76
N HIS A 83 12.68 16.91 42.50
CA HIS A 83 13.75 17.85 42.15
C HIS A 83 13.24 19.23 41.76
N ASN A 84 11.97 19.36 41.35
CA ASN A 84 11.37 20.60 40.89
C ASN A 84 10.34 21.11 41.90
N GLU A 85 10.48 22.36 42.35
CA GLU A 85 9.48 22.99 43.20
C GLU A 85 8.27 23.42 42.37
N VAL A 86 7.10 22.85 42.66
CA VAL A 86 5.85 23.12 41.92
C VAL A 86 4.80 23.70 42.87
N HIS A 87 4.18 24.82 42.49
CA HIS A 87 3.05 25.41 43.18
C HIS A 87 1.73 24.95 42.56
N LEU A 88 0.85 24.35 43.37
CA LEU A 88 -0.47 23.89 42.93
C LEU A 88 -1.53 24.96 43.25
N VAL A 89 -2.18 25.52 42.23
CA VAL A 89 -3.15 26.61 42.38
C VAL A 89 -4.51 26.21 41.83
N ARG A 90 -5.54 26.25 42.69
CA ARG A 90 -6.95 26.08 42.29
C ARG A 90 -7.56 27.40 41.83
N ARG A 91 -7.96 27.47 40.57
CA ARG A 91 -8.62 28.63 39.94
C ARG A 91 -10.15 28.52 40.04
N GLU A 92 -10.84 29.64 40.05
CA GLU A 92 -12.31 29.72 40.02
C GLU A 92 -12.89 29.37 38.64
N SER A 93 -12.17 29.68 37.56
CA SER A 93 -12.63 29.44 36.20
C SER A 93 -12.81 27.95 35.88
N HIS A 94 -13.70 27.66 34.93
CA HIS A 94 -13.97 26.29 34.47
C HIS A 94 -13.14 25.96 33.23
N CYS A 95 -12.50 24.79 33.21
CA CYS A 95 -11.78 24.25 32.06
C CYS A 95 -12.05 22.75 31.94
N LEU A 96 -12.13 22.24 30.71
CA LEU A 96 -12.37 20.81 30.46
C LEU A 96 -11.21 19.96 31.00
N PHE A 97 -11.52 18.76 31.50
CA PHE A 97 -10.56 17.78 32.03
C PHE A 97 -9.87 18.21 33.33
N GLY A 98 -10.44 19.16 34.07
CA GLY A 98 -9.99 19.54 35.42
C GLY A 98 -8.64 20.29 35.47
N MET A 99 -8.06 20.58 34.31
CA MET A 99 -6.76 21.23 34.16
C MET A 99 -6.75 22.19 32.96
N GLY A 100 -5.68 22.95 32.79
CA GLY A 100 -5.50 23.82 31.63
C GLY A 100 -5.36 23.05 30.30
N ARG A 101 -5.44 23.78 29.19
CA ARG A 101 -5.27 23.25 27.82
C ARG A 101 -4.20 24.00 27.02
N TYR A 102 -3.18 24.50 27.72
CA TYR A 102 -2.07 25.30 27.18
C TYR A 102 -2.57 26.45 26.30
N SER A 103 -3.67 27.09 26.71
CA SER A 103 -4.27 28.23 26.02
C SER A 103 -4.24 29.45 26.91
N GLN A 104 -4.32 30.65 26.32
CA GLN A 104 -4.36 31.89 27.11
C GLN A 104 -5.53 31.93 28.12
N ALA A 105 -6.71 31.39 27.74
CA ALA A 105 -7.88 31.37 28.61
C ALA A 105 -7.84 30.29 29.71
N CYS A 106 -7.17 29.17 29.43
CA CYS A 106 -7.01 28.03 30.34
C CYS A 106 -5.55 27.59 30.31
N PRO A 107 -4.63 28.31 30.96
CA PRO A 107 -3.21 27.94 31.03
C PRO A 107 -3.03 26.70 31.91
N THR A 108 -2.19 25.76 31.49
CA THR A 108 -1.86 24.57 32.30
C THR A 108 -0.77 24.90 33.33
N PHE A 109 0.22 25.66 32.89
CA PHE A 109 1.33 26.14 33.71
C PHE A 109 1.41 27.67 33.68
N SER A 110 2.06 28.26 34.69
CA SER A 110 2.56 29.64 34.61
C SER A 110 3.66 29.78 33.56
N SER A 111 3.98 31.01 33.16
CA SER A 111 5.02 31.30 32.17
C SER A 111 6.43 30.83 32.58
N ASP A 112 6.69 30.72 33.88
CA ASP A 112 7.94 30.19 34.44
C ASP A 112 7.91 28.67 34.69
N HIS A 113 6.81 28.00 34.33
CA HIS A 113 6.56 26.57 34.52
C HIS A 113 6.60 26.08 35.99
N ARG A 114 6.57 26.99 36.98
CA ARG A 114 6.59 26.63 38.41
C ARG A 114 5.21 26.45 39.02
N THR A 115 4.17 27.04 38.44
CA THR A 115 2.80 26.93 38.94
C THR A 115 1.99 26.03 38.03
N PHE A 116 1.31 25.03 38.59
CA PHE A 116 0.35 24.18 37.91
C PHE A 116 -1.07 24.56 38.32
N TYR A 117 -1.94 24.81 37.33
CA TYR A 117 -3.30 25.27 37.57
C TYR A 117 -4.32 24.13 37.46
N VAL A 118 -5.13 24.00 38.50
CA VAL A 118 -6.28 23.08 38.56
C VAL A 118 -7.57 23.88 38.45
N TYR A 119 -8.55 23.34 37.72
CA TYR A 119 -9.80 23.99 37.36
C TYR A 119 -11.00 23.11 37.68
N GLU A 120 -12.18 23.71 37.77
CA GLU A 120 -13.41 22.92 37.81
C GLU A 120 -13.68 22.37 36.41
N SER A 121 -13.91 21.06 36.31
CA SER A 121 -14.40 20.44 35.07
C SER A 121 -15.91 20.22 35.16
N PRO A 122 -16.69 20.62 34.14
CA PRO A 122 -18.02 20.05 34.00
C PRO A 122 -17.91 18.53 33.73
N PRO A 123 -18.97 17.76 34.04
CA PRO A 123 -19.07 16.36 33.61
C PRO A 123 -18.88 16.25 32.10
N LEU A 124 -18.12 15.25 31.67
CA LEU A 124 -17.80 14.99 30.27
C LEU A 124 -18.63 13.80 29.81
N LEU A 125 -19.40 13.99 28.74
CA LEU A 125 -20.22 12.97 28.09
C LEU A 125 -20.02 13.08 26.58
N GLY A 126 -20.07 11.94 25.88
CA GLY A 126 -19.91 11.84 24.44
C GLY A 126 -19.08 10.62 24.03
N ASP A 127 -18.73 10.56 22.75
CA ASP A 127 -18.10 9.39 22.14
C ASP A 127 -16.57 9.39 22.25
N GLY A 128 -15.93 8.28 21.91
CA GLY A 128 -14.48 8.12 21.92
C GLY A 128 -13.88 8.01 23.34
N PRO A 129 -12.74 8.66 23.66
CA PRO A 129 -12.03 8.46 24.93
C PRO A 129 -12.77 8.83 26.22
N VAL A 130 -13.94 9.48 26.13
CA VAL A 130 -14.78 9.87 27.28
C VAL A 130 -16.04 9.02 27.42
N GLN A 131 -16.30 8.08 26.49
CA GLN A 131 -17.49 7.22 26.51
C GLN A 131 -17.59 6.41 27.80
N ALA A 132 -16.45 5.87 28.27
CA ALA A 132 -16.37 5.13 29.53
C ALA A 132 -16.68 5.99 30.78
N TYR A 133 -16.86 7.31 30.66
CA TYR A 133 -17.19 8.16 31.82
C TYR A 133 -18.69 8.15 32.11
N ALA A 134 -19.52 7.66 31.19
CA ALA A 134 -20.96 7.57 31.37
C ALA A 134 -21.37 6.75 32.59
N VAL A 135 -20.57 5.73 32.96
CA VAL A 135 -20.81 4.93 34.17
C VAL A 135 -20.45 5.66 35.45
N LEU A 136 -19.68 6.76 35.39
CA LEU A 136 -19.21 7.54 36.54
C LEU A 136 -20.16 8.68 36.91
N THR A 137 -20.36 8.91 38.20
CA THR A 137 -21.07 10.08 38.73
C THR A 137 -20.26 11.37 38.49
N ALA A 138 -20.91 12.53 38.59
CA ALA A 138 -20.23 13.82 38.40
C ALA A 138 -19.05 14.03 39.39
N ASP A 139 -19.18 13.53 40.62
CA ASP A 139 -18.13 13.65 41.64
C ASP A 139 -16.97 12.68 41.37
N GLU A 140 -17.25 11.45 40.94
CA GLU A 140 -16.21 10.50 40.51
C GLU A 140 -15.50 10.97 39.24
N GLN A 141 -16.21 11.58 38.29
CA GLN A 141 -15.57 12.21 37.14
C GLN A 141 -14.66 13.36 37.57
N ARG A 142 -15.06 14.18 38.55
CA ARG A 142 -14.21 15.24 39.11
C ARG A 142 -12.94 14.64 39.72
N GLU A 143 -13.08 13.60 40.52
CA GLU A 143 -11.97 12.85 41.11
C GLU A 143 -11.03 12.26 40.05
N LEU A 144 -11.59 11.63 39.01
CA LEU A 144 -10.83 11.10 37.87
C LEU A 144 -9.97 12.19 37.23
N GLN A 145 -10.55 13.36 36.95
CA GLN A 145 -9.83 14.46 36.32
C GLN A 145 -8.73 15.03 37.24
N LEU A 146 -8.94 15.07 38.55
CA LEU A 146 -7.92 15.51 39.51
C LEU A 146 -6.75 14.53 39.61
N ARG A 147 -7.03 13.23 39.69
CA ARG A 147 -6.01 12.18 39.64
C ARG A 147 -5.20 12.26 38.34
N ARG A 148 -5.86 12.45 37.20
CA ARG A 148 -5.20 12.62 35.89
C ARG A 148 -4.42 13.92 35.77
N ALA A 149 -4.88 15.02 36.36
CA ALA A 149 -4.12 16.26 36.42
C ALA A 149 -2.78 16.08 37.16
N ALA A 150 -2.76 15.26 38.20
CA ALA A 150 -1.54 14.91 38.91
C ALA A 150 -0.58 14.07 38.05
N VAL A 151 -1.11 13.08 37.31
CA VAL A 151 -0.33 12.32 36.32
C VAL A 151 0.21 13.21 35.21
N HIS A 152 -0.60 14.14 34.70
CA HIS A 152 -0.18 15.10 33.67
C HIS A 152 1.04 15.89 34.12
N LEU A 153 0.98 16.46 35.33
CA LEU A 153 2.09 17.21 35.91
C LEU A 153 3.37 16.35 36.00
N ALA A 154 3.27 15.15 36.57
CA ALA A 154 4.41 14.25 36.72
C ALA A 154 5.02 13.89 35.36
N MET A 155 4.19 13.46 34.41
CA MET A 155 4.62 13.00 33.09
C MET A 155 5.16 14.14 32.22
N THR A 156 4.66 15.37 32.39
CA THR A 156 5.23 16.54 31.71
C THR A 156 6.69 16.76 32.11
N LEU A 157 7.00 16.64 33.40
CA LEU A 157 8.37 16.81 33.91
C LEU A 157 9.27 15.63 33.49
N GLU A 158 8.78 14.40 33.63
CA GLU A 158 9.53 13.19 33.26
C GLU A 158 9.85 13.15 31.76
N ASP A 159 8.87 13.45 30.88
CA ASP A 159 9.13 13.51 29.45
C ASP A 159 10.05 14.69 29.05
N GLY A 160 9.94 15.84 29.74
CA GLY A 160 10.85 16.96 29.52
C GLY A 160 12.31 16.62 29.81
N SER A 161 12.56 15.79 30.83
CA SER A 161 13.89 15.32 31.23
C SER A 161 14.40 14.18 30.34
N ARG A 162 13.53 13.22 29.98
CA ARG A 162 13.93 11.96 29.32
C ARG A 162 13.77 11.98 27.81
N GLY A 163 12.86 12.80 27.28
CA GLY A 163 12.56 12.87 25.85
C GLY A 163 11.90 11.61 25.29
N TRP A 164 11.12 10.87 26.08
CA TRP A 164 10.40 9.67 25.65
C TRP A 164 9.45 9.92 24.48
N SER A 165 8.82 11.09 24.45
CA SER A 165 7.97 11.50 23.35
C SER A 165 8.75 11.64 22.04
N ARG A 166 10.07 11.82 22.08
CA ARG A 166 10.98 11.90 20.91
C ARG A 166 11.57 10.54 20.54
N ASP A 167 11.41 9.51 21.38
CA ASP A 167 11.85 8.15 21.09
C ASP A 167 11.05 7.60 19.89
N PHE A 168 11.73 6.87 19.00
CA PHE A 168 11.12 6.34 17.78
C PHE A 168 9.94 5.41 18.07
N ARG A 169 9.99 4.66 19.21
CA ARG A 169 8.94 3.74 19.63
C ARG A 169 7.61 4.45 19.86
N TRP A 170 7.66 5.69 20.38
CA TRP A 170 6.48 6.54 20.55
C TRP A 170 6.11 7.26 19.26
N GLN A 171 7.10 7.88 18.60
CA GLN A 171 6.89 8.73 17.43
C GLN A 171 6.20 8.01 16.27
N ARG A 172 6.41 6.70 16.09
CA ARG A 172 5.80 5.91 15.00
C ARG A 172 4.33 5.55 15.21
N ILE A 173 3.79 5.66 16.43
CA ILE A 173 2.41 5.27 16.74
C ILE A 173 1.41 6.15 15.96
N ASN A 174 1.62 7.45 16.01
CA ASN A 174 0.80 8.47 15.34
C ASN A 174 1.57 9.25 14.25
N GLY A 175 2.81 8.84 13.94
CA GLY A 175 3.63 9.38 12.85
C GLY A 175 4.16 10.80 13.11
N TRP A 176 4.71 11.05 14.29
CA TRP A 176 5.26 12.35 14.73
C TRP A 176 6.62 12.72 14.13
N HIS A 177 7.36 11.73 13.63
CA HIS A 177 8.78 11.83 13.26
C HIS A 177 9.04 12.53 11.90
N ARG A 178 8.01 12.99 11.20
CA ARG A 178 8.11 13.43 9.79
C ARG A 178 8.63 14.87 9.71
N LYS A 179 9.95 15.02 9.45
CA LYS A 179 10.72 16.29 9.48
C LYS A 179 10.16 17.48 8.67
N MET A 180 9.29 17.26 7.68
CA MET A 180 8.67 18.34 6.88
C MET A 180 7.27 18.76 7.36
N ARG A 181 6.79 18.24 8.50
CA ARG A 181 5.44 18.54 9.02
C ARG A 181 5.51 19.05 10.46
N SER A 182 4.65 20.01 10.77
CA SER A 182 4.48 20.61 12.12
C SER A 182 3.48 19.84 13.01
N GLY A 183 3.08 18.62 12.63
CA GLY A 183 2.05 17.85 13.32
C GLY A 183 2.09 16.36 12.94
N PRO A 184 1.22 15.53 13.56
CA PRO A 184 1.25 14.09 13.40
C PRO A 184 0.79 13.66 12.01
N HIS A 185 1.17 12.42 11.63
CA HIS A 185 0.64 11.81 10.42
C HIS A 185 -0.83 11.41 10.61
N ASN A 186 -1.18 10.85 11.78
CA ASN A 186 -2.53 10.43 12.11
C ASN A 186 -3.45 11.64 12.35
N GLN A 187 -4.45 11.80 11.48
CA GLN A 187 -5.46 12.85 11.52
C GLN A 187 -6.76 12.38 12.18
N ASP A 188 -6.82 11.16 12.70
CA ASP A 188 -7.97 10.67 13.46
C ASP A 188 -7.90 11.17 14.91
N PRO A 189 -8.86 11.99 15.39
CA PRO A 189 -8.88 12.44 16.78
C PRO A 189 -9.03 11.27 17.78
N TRP A 190 -9.58 10.12 17.38
CA TRP A 190 -9.76 8.95 18.26
C TRP A 190 -8.48 8.09 18.38
N GLY A 191 -7.46 8.42 17.58
CA GLY A 191 -6.08 7.93 17.76
C GLY A 191 -5.38 8.49 19.00
N TYR A 192 -5.99 9.47 19.68
CA TYR A 192 -5.43 10.18 20.83
C TYR A 192 -6.39 10.10 22.01
N GLN A 193 -5.87 10.06 23.24
CA GLN A 193 -6.70 10.06 24.44
C GLN A 193 -7.37 11.42 24.69
N ARG A 194 -6.77 12.50 24.18
CA ARG A 194 -7.35 13.85 24.20
C ARG A 194 -7.05 14.54 22.87
N PRO A 195 -7.94 15.42 22.36
CA PRO A 195 -7.68 16.20 21.14
C PRO A 195 -6.38 17.01 21.19
N MET A 196 -5.91 17.36 22.39
CA MET A 196 -4.67 18.07 22.61
C MET A 196 -3.42 17.25 22.28
N GLY A 197 -3.51 15.91 22.30
CA GLY A 197 -2.44 15.03 21.85
C GLY A 197 -2.01 15.32 20.42
N MET A 198 -2.96 15.69 19.54
CA MET A 198 -2.68 16.07 18.14
C MET A 198 -1.80 17.32 17.96
N ARG A 199 -1.51 18.08 19.04
CA ARG A 199 -0.66 19.28 18.96
C ARG A 199 0.83 18.98 19.04
N SER A 200 1.25 17.92 19.73
CA SER A 200 2.66 17.54 19.85
C SER A 200 2.81 16.11 20.37
N ALA A 201 3.90 15.44 20.00
CA ALA A 201 4.24 14.11 20.52
C ALA A 201 4.32 14.07 22.06
N HIS A 202 4.75 15.18 22.68
CA HIS A 202 4.77 15.35 24.13
C HIS A 202 3.38 15.23 24.73
N LEU A 203 2.42 16.03 24.22
CA LEU A 203 1.05 16.01 24.72
C LEU A 203 0.33 14.70 24.37
N ASP A 204 0.69 14.04 23.27
CA ASP A 204 0.22 12.69 22.97
C ASP A 204 0.64 11.71 24.08
N LEU A 205 1.93 11.67 24.44
CA LEU A 205 2.46 10.81 25.50
C LEU A 205 1.84 11.12 26.86
N VAL A 206 1.83 12.40 27.25
CA VAL A 206 1.35 12.81 28.58
C VAL A 206 -0.13 12.49 28.74
N THR A 207 -0.96 12.82 27.74
CA THR A 207 -2.41 12.55 27.81
C THR A 207 -2.73 11.06 27.69
N PHE A 208 -1.89 10.28 27.00
CA PHE A 208 -1.99 8.83 27.04
C PHE A 208 -1.66 8.27 28.43
N ALA A 209 -0.59 8.76 29.06
CA ALA A 209 -0.19 8.33 30.39
C ALA A 209 -1.25 8.66 31.45
N GLU A 210 -1.93 9.81 31.36
CA GLU A 210 -3.11 10.13 32.19
C GLU A 210 -4.13 9.00 32.18
N ALA A 211 -4.51 8.55 30.98
CA ALA A 211 -5.51 7.52 30.79
C ALA A 211 -4.98 6.11 31.10
N TYR A 212 -3.68 5.88 30.96
CA TYR A 212 -3.04 4.60 31.24
C TYR A 212 -2.94 4.30 32.73
N PHE A 213 -2.49 5.27 33.53
CA PHE A 213 -2.29 5.11 34.97
C PHE A 213 -3.57 5.32 35.79
N VAL A 214 -4.50 6.13 35.31
CA VAL A 214 -5.76 6.43 36.01
C VAL A 214 -6.94 6.19 35.07
N ARG A 215 -7.56 5.02 35.22
CA ARG A 215 -8.69 4.58 34.39
C ARG A 215 -10.03 4.77 35.10
N PRO A 216 -11.14 4.92 34.36
CA PRO A 216 -12.48 4.95 34.96
C PRO A 216 -12.77 3.73 35.84
N GLU A 217 -12.34 2.54 35.42
CA GLU A 217 -12.51 1.30 36.17
C GLU A 217 -11.74 1.26 37.49
N ASP A 218 -10.61 1.97 37.61
CA ASP A 218 -9.79 1.98 38.83
C ASP A 218 -10.60 2.55 40.01
N LEU A 219 -11.37 3.62 39.77
CA LEU A 219 -12.23 4.25 40.78
C LEU A 219 -13.34 3.31 41.27
N LEU A 220 -13.89 2.50 40.37
CA LEU A 220 -14.96 1.57 40.70
C LEU A 220 -14.41 0.32 41.41
N LEU A 221 -13.25 -0.18 40.96
CA LEU A 221 -12.57 -1.34 41.56
C LEU A 221 -12.09 -1.05 42.99
N GLU A 222 -11.58 0.17 43.25
CA GLU A 222 -11.23 0.63 44.60
C GLU A 222 -12.42 0.59 45.59
N ARG A 223 -13.66 0.67 45.07
CA ARG A 223 -14.92 0.74 45.82
C ARG A 223 -15.80 -0.49 45.61
N VAL A 224 -15.27 -1.58 45.07
CA VAL A 224 -16.08 -2.76 44.69
C VAL A 224 -16.91 -3.34 45.85
N ALA A 225 -16.50 -3.11 47.10
CA ALA A 225 -17.21 -3.53 48.30
C ALA A 225 -18.46 -2.67 48.63
N GLU A 226 -18.63 -1.51 47.99
CA GLU A 226 -19.77 -0.61 48.20
C GLU A 226 -21.02 -1.11 47.45
N PRO A 227 -22.24 -0.90 48.01
CA PRO A 227 -23.48 -1.33 47.38
C PRO A 227 -23.67 -0.72 45.98
N GLY A 228 -24.00 -1.55 44.98
CA GLY A 228 -24.28 -1.10 43.61
C GLY A 228 -23.05 -0.93 42.71
N MET A 229 -21.83 -0.99 43.24
CA MET A 229 -20.60 -0.88 42.42
C MET A 229 -20.39 -2.06 41.47
N GLY A 230 -20.76 -3.28 41.90
CA GLY A 230 -20.68 -4.48 41.04
C GLY A 230 -21.51 -4.35 39.76
N ALA A 231 -22.74 -3.82 39.85
CA ALA A 231 -23.60 -3.61 38.69
C ALA A 231 -23.00 -2.57 37.71
N ARG A 232 -22.44 -1.47 38.24
CA ARG A 232 -21.77 -0.44 37.42
C ARG A 232 -20.49 -0.96 36.75
N LEU A 233 -19.77 -1.88 37.39
CA LEU A 233 -18.62 -2.57 36.78
C LEU A 233 -19.04 -3.53 35.65
N GLU A 234 -20.23 -4.11 35.70
CA GLU A 234 -20.78 -4.95 34.63
C GLU A 234 -21.24 -4.13 33.41
N GLU A 235 -21.58 -2.85 33.60
CA GLU A 235 -21.91 -1.91 32.52
C GLU A 235 -20.69 -1.51 31.67
N LEU A 236 -19.47 -1.66 32.20
CA LEU A 236 -18.25 -1.40 31.44
C LEU A 236 -18.00 -2.52 30.42
N ASP A 237 -17.85 -2.13 29.15
CA ASP A 237 -17.41 -3.05 28.10
C ASP A 237 -15.89 -3.27 28.20
N PRO A 238 -15.42 -4.51 28.48
CA PRO A 238 -13.99 -4.82 28.50
C PRO A 238 -13.28 -4.49 27.18
N ASN A 239 -13.98 -4.55 26.04
CA ASN A 239 -13.40 -4.28 24.73
C ASN A 239 -13.12 -2.79 24.52
N MET A 240 -13.85 -1.91 25.20
CA MET A 240 -13.67 -0.45 25.11
C MET A 240 -12.63 0.09 26.09
N THR A 241 -12.03 -0.78 26.91
CA THR A 241 -10.94 -0.40 27.80
C THR A 241 -9.69 0.04 27.01
N LEU A 242 -8.89 0.90 27.63
CA LEU A 242 -7.66 1.41 27.03
C LEU A 242 -6.71 0.28 26.59
N SER A 243 -6.62 -0.79 27.39
CA SER A 243 -5.78 -1.98 27.11
C SER A 243 -6.17 -2.72 25.84
N CYS A 244 -7.45 -2.70 25.45
CA CYS A 244 -7.95 -3.37 24.25
C CYS A 244 -8.04 -2.46 23.01
N GLN A 245 -7.83 -1.16 23.22
CA GLN A 245 -7.95 -0.13 22.19
C GLN A 245 -6.61 0.49 21.78
N HIS A 246 -5.58 0.39 22.64
CA HIS A 246 -4.27 1.00 22.44
C HIS A 246 -3.11 0.08 22.88
N PHE A 247 -3.03 -1.11 22.31
CA PHE A 247 -1.95 -2.08 22.52
C PHE A 247 -0.55 -1.49 22.29
N THR A 248 -0.35 -0.79 21.17
CA THR A 248 0.96 -0.29 20.74
C THR A 248 1.48 0.81 21.66
N ALA A 249 0.60 1.77 22.03
CA ALA A 249 0.97 2.84 22.96
C ALA A 249 1.21 2.31 24.37
N SER A 250 0.38 1.37 24.84
CA SER A 250 0.56 0.71 26.14
C SER A 250 1.90 -0.02 26.20
N ARG A 251 2.26 -0.77 25.16
CA ARG A 251 3.54 -1.47 25.08
C ARG A 251 4.74 -0.52 25.03
N ALA A 252 4.66 0.57 24.26
CA ALA A 252 5.72 1.57 24.23
C ALA A 252 5.96 2.20 25.60
N LEU A 253 4.89 2.65 26.28
CA LEU A 253 4.97 3.20 27.63
C LEU A 253 5.49 2.17 28.65
N ASN A 254 5.00 0.94 28.59
CA ASN A 254 5.49 -0.15 29.44
C ASN A 254 6.98 -0.44 29.24
N THR A 255 7.46 -0.35 28.01
CA THR A 255 8.89 -0.52 27.72
C THR A 255 9.71 0.59 28.37
N PHE A 256 9.27 1.85 28.23
CA PHE A 256 9.93 3.00 28.87
C PHE A 256 9.98 2.88 30.40
N ILE A 257 8.87 2.43 31.01
CA ILE A 257 8.80 2.20 32.45
C ILE A 257 9.70 1.03 32.85
N GLY A 258 9.65 -0.10 32.14
CA GLY A 258 10.45 -1.29 32.44
C GLY A 258 11.96 -1.06 32.31
N GLU A 259 12.38 -0.21 31.39
CA GLU A 259 13.79 0.25 31.28
C GLU A 259 14.22 1.09 32.49
N MET A 260 13.29 1.82 33.10
CA MET A 260 13.56 2.67 34.26
C MET A 260 13.42 1.91 35.59
N ASP A 261 12.40 1.07 35.70
CA ASP A 261 11.97 0.37 36.90
C ASP A 261 11.60 -1.07 36.54
N PRO A 262 12.60 -1.96 36.39
CA PRO A 262 12.37 -3.34 35.98
C PRO A 262 11.52 -4.15 36.97
N ALA A 263 11.37 -3.67 38.21
CA ALA A 263 10.57 -4.30 39.26
C ALA A 263 9.09 -3.89 39.19
N TRP A 264 8.77 -2.76 38.54
CA TRP A 264 7.39 -2.33 38.41
C TRP A 264 6.57 -3.31 37.58
N ARG A 265 5.32 -3.54 38.01
CA ARG A 265 4.33 -4.35 37.32
C ARG A 265 3.05 -3.55 37.25
N GLU A 266 2.40 -3.60 36.10
CA GLU A 266 1.09 -2.99 35.93
C GLU A 266 0.10 -3.63 36.91
N PRO A 267 -0.72 -2.83 37.63
CA PRO A 267 -1.77 -3.37 38.49
C PRO A 267 -2.77 -4.21 37.69
N GLU A 268 -3.18 -5.34 38.24
CA GLU A 268 -4.20 -6.19 37.63
C GLU A 268 -5.55 -5.47 37.65
N ARG A 269 -6.18 -5.36 36.47
CA ARG A 269 -7.50 -4.74 36.28
C ARG A 269 -8.45 -5.73 35.63
N SER A 270 -8.94 -6.65 36.44
CA SER A 270 -9.83 -7.72 36.00
C SER A 270 -11.29 -7.28 36.16
N LEU A 271 -11.96 -6.98 35.04
CA LEU A 271 -13.39 -6.68 35.02
C LEU A 271 -14.22 -7.98 35.17
N PRO A 272 -15.40 -7.96 35.82
CA PRO A 272 -16.23 -9.16 35.99
C PRO A 272 -16.49 -9.93 34.69
N ARG A 273 -16.79 -9.21 33.60
CA ARG A 273 -17.04 -9.82 32.27
C ARG A 273 -15.79 -10.47 31.65
N SER A 274 -14.59 -9.92 31.91
CA SER A 274 -13.32 -10.52 31.46
C SER A 274 -12.95 -11.78 32.24
N GLN A 275 -13.33 -11.85 33.51
CA GLN A 275 -13.13 -13.06 34.34
C GLN A 275 -14.01 -14.21 33.88
N LEU A 276 -15.26 -13.93 33.48
CA LEU A 276 -16.18 -14.93 32.96
C LEU A 276 -15.70 -15.56 31.64
N SER A 277 -15.07 -14.77 30.76
CA SER A 277 -14.53 -15.26 29.47
C SER A 277 -13.11 -15.83 29.58
N GLY A 278 -12.41 -15.56 30.69
CA GLY A 278 -10.99 -15.88 30.86
C GLY A 278 -10.05 -15.07 29.93
N GLN A 279 -10.55 -14.01 29.30
CA GLN A 279 -9.81 -13.21 28.31
C GLN A 279 -9.91 -11.73 28.64
N SER A 280 -8.76 -11.03 28.65
CA SER A 280 -8.71 -9.59 28.94
C SER A 280 -9.34 -8.74 27.83
N CYS A 281 -9.24 -9.17 26.57
CA CYS A 281 -9.80 -8.49 25.40
C CYS A 281 -10.59 -9.47 24.51
N PRO A 282 -11.79 -9.91 24.94
CA PRO A 282 -12.53 -11.00 24.28
C PRO A 282 -12.77 -10.77 22.78
N ALA A 283 -13.13 -9.55 22.38
CA ALA A 283 -13.33 -9.16 20.99
C ALA A 283 -12.07 -9.34 20.13
N PHE A 284 -10.94 -8.80 20.61
CA PHE A 284 -9.67 -8.91 19.92
C PHE A 284 -9.25 -10.37 19.75
N GLU A 285 -9.32 -11.19 20.80
CA GLU A 285 -8.90 -12.59 20.74
C GLU A 285 -9.78 -13.40 19.76
N GLN A 286 -11.10 -13.17 19.76
CA GLN A 286 -12.02 -13.80 18.81
C GLN A 286 -11.79 -13.36 17.35
N TRP A 287 -11.47 -12.07 17.14
CA TRP A 287 -11.15 -11.53 15.82
C TRP A 287 -9.80 -12.05 15.31
N ALA A 288 -8.76 -11.96 16.15
CA ALA A 288 -7.37 -12.25 15.84
C ALA A 288 -7.10 -13.75 15.64
N ARG A 289 -7.75 -14.62 16.43
CA ARG A 289 -7.56 -16.08 16.44
C ARG A 289 -6.08 -16.47 16.31
N VAL A 290 -5.27 -15.99 17.25
CA VAL A 290 -3.80 -16.13 17.21
C VAL A 290 -3.39 -17.62 17.14
N ASP A 291 -4.12 -18.51 17.78
CA ASP A 291 -3.82 -19.96 17.79
C ASP A 291 -3.95 -20.63 16.41
N ASP A 292 -4.87 -20.12 15.58
CA ASP A 292 -5.10 -20.58 14.21
C ASP A 292 -4.19 -19.90 13.18
N LEU A 293 -3.43 -18.88 13.59
CA LEU A 293 -2.62 -18.08 12.67
C LEU A 293 -1.50 -18.92 12.05
N ALA A 294 -1.41 -18.91 10.72
CA ALA A 294 -0.34 -19.57 9.96
C ALA A 294 0.77 -18.58 9.53
N GLY A 295 0.48 -17.28 9.49
CA GLY A 295 1.47 -16.22 9.21
C GLY A 295 0.91 -15.15 8.26
N PHE A 296 1.81 -14.40 7.61
CA PHE A 296 1.45 -13.29 6.74
C PHE A 296 2.18 -13.35 5.40
N ASP A 297 1.52 -12.88 4.35
CA ASP A 297 2.17 -12.60 3.07
C ASP A 297 1.95 -11.12 2.70
N VAL A 298 2.98 -10.47 2.16
CA VAL A 298 2.85 -9.23 1.39
C VAL A 298 2.57 -9.60 -0.06
N LEU A 299 1.52 -9.04 -0.64
CA LEU A 299 1.14 -9.25 -2.03
C LEU A 299 1.52 -8.01 -2.85
N LEU A 300 2.22 -8.18 -3.96
CA LEU A 300 2.47 -7.13 -4.95
C LEU A 300 1.56 -7.34 -6.15
N ALA A 301 0.55 -6.48 -6.31
CA ALA A 301 -0.24 -6.38 -7.53
C ALA A 301 0.59 -5.68 -8.61
N ALA A 302 0.88 -6.39 -9.69
CA ALA A 302 1.74 -5.89 -10.76
C ALA A 302 1.24 -4.56 -11.37
N ALA A 303 2.16 -3.77 -11.92
CA ALA A 303 1.84 -2.53 -12.62
C ALA A 303 0.83 -2.74 -13.77
N THR A 304 0.05 -1.70 -14.06
CA THR A 304 -0.90 -1.68 -15.18
C THR A 304 -0.49 -0.68 -16.25
N SER A 305 -1.15 -0.75 -17.40
CA SER A 305 -1.07 0.29 -18.44
C SER A 305 -1.77 1.60 -18.06
N ARG A 306 -2.49 1.66 -16.93
CA ARG A 306 -3.19 2.86 -16.47
C ARG A 306 -2.28 3.70 -15.55
N PRO A 307 -2.21 5.03 -15.73
CA PRO A 307 -1.33 5.92 -14.97
C PRO A 307 -1.40 5.76 -13.44
N GLN A 308 -2.61 5.58 -12.90
CA GLN A 308 -2.87 5.47 -11.46
C GLN A 308 -2.32 4.19 -10.80
N SER A 309 -1.82 3.23 -11.58
CA SER A 309 -1.26 1.98 -11.06
C SER A 309 0.00 1.55 -11.81
N LEU A 310 0.77 2.50 -12.35
CA LEU A 310 2.02 2.26 -13.08
C LEU A 310 3.11 1.56 -12.24
N TYR A 311 3.02 1.64 -10.90
CA TYR A 311 4.01 1.07 -9.98
C TYR A 311 3.44 -0.06 -9.11
N GLY A 312 2.22 -0.52 -9.41
CA GLY A 312 1.57 -1.57 -8.63
C GLY A 312 1.05 -1.10 -7.26
N HIS A 313 0.70 -2.07 -6.41
CA HIS A 313 0.16 -1.82 -5.07
C HIS A 313 0.54 -2.96 -4.12
N LEU A 314 0.77 -2.66 -2.84
CA LEU A 314 1.01 -3.67 -1.80
C LEU A 314 -0.27 -3.96 -1.01
N LEU A 315 -0.52 -5.24 -0.75
CA LEU A 315 -1.57 -5.70 0.15
C LEU A 315 -0.97 -6.61 1.22
N LEU A 316 -1.59 -6.67 2.39
CA LEU A 316 -1.20 -7.57 3.48
C LEU A 316 -2.22 -8.70 3.63
N HIS A 317 -1.80 -9.93 3.38
CA HIS A 317 -2.62 -11.12 3.50
C HIS A 317 -2.33 -11.84 4.82
N VAL A 318 -3.37 -12.13 5.61
CA VAL A 318 -3.26 -12.90 6.86
C VAL A 318 -3.70 -14.33 6.60
N LYS A 319 -2.82 -15.30 6.87
CA LYS A 319 -3.05 -16.72 6.64
C LYS A 319 -3.45 -17.42 7.92
N TYR A 320 -4.39 -18.33 7.84
CA TYR A 320 -4.79 -19.21 8.94
C TYR A 320 -4.60 -20.67 8.56
N LYS A 321 -4.47 -21.56 9.55
CA LYS A 321 -4.40 -23.00 9.32
C LYS A 321 -5.76 -23.47 8.79
N GLY A 322 -5.78 -24.13 7.63
CA GLY A 322 -7.00 -24.73 7.07
C GLY A 322 -7.50 -25.88 7.96
N GLY A 323 -8.80 -25.92 8.28
CA GLY A 323 -9.38 -27.00 9.10
C GLY A 323 -10.79 -26.76 9.68
N GLY A 324 -11.30 -25.53 9.67
CA GLY A 324 -12.70 -25.27 10.04
C GLY A 324 -13.64 -25.44 8.85
N LEU A 325 -14.78 -26.12 9.05
CA LEU A 325 -15.87 -26.36 8.08
C LEU A 325 -16.36 -25.11 7.29
N VAL A 326 -15.97 -23.89 7.70
CA VAL A 326 -16.42 -22.61 7.15
C VAL A 326 -15.33 -21.88 6.33
N ARG A 327 -14.08 -22.35 6.30
CA ARG A 327 -12.96 -21.54 5.77
C ARG A 327 -12.05 -22.32 4.84
N SER A 328 -12.38 -22.29 3.56
CA SER A 328 -11.38 -22.51 2.50
C SER A 328 -10.44 -21.30 2.41
N GLU A 329 -9.23 -21.50 1.87
CA GLU A 329 -8.19 -20.47 1.67
C GLU A 329 -8.72 -19.16 1.01
N GLY A 330 -9.83 -19.24 0.26
CA GLY A 330 -10.45 -18.07 -0.37
C GLY A 330 -11.06 -17.03 0.58
N PHE A 331 -11.32 -17.37 1.85
CA PHE A 331 -11.95 -16.45 2.82
C PHE A 331 -10.95 -15.77 3.77
N GLU A 332 -9.65 -16.02 3.59
CA GLU A 332 -8.60 -15.36 4.37
C GLU A 332 -8.61 -13.84 4.16
N PRO A 333 -8.38 -13.03 5.21
CA PRO A 333 -8.49 -11.58 5.11
C PRO A 333 -7.25 -10.97 4.43
N VAL A 334 -7.50 -10.06 3.51
CA VAL A 334 -6.50 -9.25 2.82
C VAL A 334 -6.78 -7.78 3.09
N TYR A 335 -5.79 -7.11 3.67
CA TYR A 335 -5.83 -5.70 4.02
C TYR A 335 -5.16 -4.85 2.94
N GLN A 336 -5.85 -3.79 2.53
CA GLN A 336 -5.40 -2.87 1.49
C GLN A 336 -5.51 -1.43 1.98
N PHE A 337 -4.48 -0.60 1.76
CA PHE A 337 -4.56 0.82 2.06
C PHE A 337 -5.10 1.59 0.85
N GLY A 338 -6.34 2.06 0.94
CA GLY A 338 -7.05 2.76 -0.13
C GLY A 338 -7.25 4.25 0.18
N ALA A 339 -7.25 5.09 -0.86
CA ALA A 339 -7.75 6.45 -0.75
C ALA A 339 -9.28 6.43 -0.76
N VAL A 340 -9.91 7.10 0.21
CA VAL A 340 -11.37 7.30 0.21
C VAL A 340 -11.68 8.57 -0.57
N THR A 341 -12.59 8.45 -1.53
CA THR A 341 -13.04 9.55 -2.38
C THR A 341 -14.55 9.71 -2.31
N ASP A 342 -15.05 10.89 -2.67
CA ASP A 342 -16.47 11.06 -2.96
C ASP A 342 -16.89 10.14 -4.14
N ALA A 343 -18.18 9.78 -4.19
CA ALA A 343 -18.70 8.91 -5.23
C ALA A 343 -18.57 9.47 -6.67
N ASN A 344 -18.34 10.78 -6.86
CA ASN A 344 -18.25 11.42 -8.18
C ASN A 344 -17.08 12.42 -8.29
N VAL A 345 -15.88 12.04 -7.87
CA VAL A 345 -14.71 12.91 -8.08
C VAL A 345 -14.37 12.96 -9.58
N ASP A 346 -14.22 14.17 -10.12
CA ASP A 346 -13.77 14.39 -11.48
C ASP A 346 -12.35 13.81 -11.70
N PRO A 347 -12.02 13.15 -12.83
CA PRO A 347 -10.72 12.54 -13.04
C PRO A 347 -9.52 13.49 -12.92
N VAL A 348 -9.68 14.78 -13.27
CA VAL A 348 -8.62 15.78 -13.12
C VAL A 348 -8.49 16.19 -11.66
N ASP A 349 -9.61 16.44 -10.97
CA ASP A 349 -9.61 16.73 -9.53
C ASP A 349 -9.03 15.54 -8.73
N TYR A 350 -9.34 14.31 -9.11
CA TYR A 350 -8.76 13.09 -8.54
C TYR A 350 -7.24 13.06 -8.70
N LEU A 351 -6.73 13.36 -9.90
CA LEU A 351 -5.28 13.41 -10.14
C LEU A 351 -4.61 14.52 -9.33
N VAL A 352 -5.15 15.74 -9.37
CA VAL A 352 -4.56 16.91 -8.69
C VAL A 352 -4.58 16.72 -7.17
N ARG A 353 -5.73 16.33 -6.58
CA ARG A 353 -5.82 16.03 -5.15
C ARG A 353 -4.96 14.83 -4.77
N GLY A 354 -4.88 13.79 -5.61
CA GLY A 354 -4.02 12.63 -5.37
C GLY A 354 -2.52 12.97 -5.35
N LEU A 355 -2.08 13.93 -6.18
CA LEU A 355 -0.71 14.45 -6.15
C LEU A 355 -0.44 15.34 -4.92
N LEU A 356 -1.43 16.14 -4.50
CA LEU A 356 -1.29 17.10 -3.39
C LEU A 356 -1.63 16.53 -2.00
N GLY A 357 -2.23 15.34 -1.91
CA GLY A 357 -2.57 14.71 -0.63
C GLY A 357 -3.98 14.98 -0.12
N GLY A 358 -4.94 15.18 -1.02
CA GLY A 358 -6.30 15.64 -0.71
C GLY A 358 -7.29 14.54 -0.33
N PHE A 359 -6.88 13.28 -0.26
CA PHE A 359 -7.75 12.16 0.13
C PHE A 359 -7.30 11.55 1.45
N PRO A 360 -8.20 11.21 2.38
CA PRO A 360 -7.86 10.38 3.52
C PRO A 360 -7.69 8.93 3.09
N THR A 361 -6.85 8.20 3.83
CA THR A 361 -6.59 6.79 3.64
C THR A 361 -7.39 5.99 4.65
N VAL A 362 -7.85 4.81 4.25
CA VAL A 362 -8.38 3.81 5.16
C VAL A 362 -7.78 2.44 4.89
N LEU A 363 -7.81 1.57 5.90
CA LEU A 363 -7.48 0.16 5.76
C LEU A 363 -8.74 -0.62 5.33
N GLU A 364 -8.79 -1.02 4.08
CA GLU A 364 -9.90 -1.81 3.52
C GLU A 364 -9.66 -3.29 3.73
N LEU A 365 -10.68 -3.97 4.23
CA LEU A 365 -10.69 -5.42 4.43
C LEU A 365 -11.39 -6.09 3.24
N ASN A 366 -10.65 -6.97 2.56
CA ASN A 366 -11.16 -7.85 1.52
C ASN A 366 -10.95 -9.32 1.90
N SER A 367 -11.59 -10.23 1.17
CA SER A 367 -11.23 -11.66 1.19
C SER A 367 -10.21 -11.96 0.11
N PHE A 368 -9.38 -12.98 0.31
CA PHE A 368 -8.41 -13.42 -0.69
C PHE A 368 -9.08 -13.75 -2.04
N ARG A 369 -10.26 -14.40 -2.03
CA ARG A 369 -11.06 -14.65 -3.23
C ARG A 369 -11.62 -13.36 -3.87
N GLY A 370 -11.96 -12.36 -3.06
CA GLY A 370 -12.33 -11.03 -3.54
C GLY A 370 -11.17 -10.36 -4.28
N VAL A 371 -9.97 -10.42 -3.70
CA VAL A 371 -8.74 -9.90 -4.31
C VAL A 371 -8.36 -10.66 -5.57
N ASP A 372 -8.48 -12.00 -5.59
CA ASP A 372 -8.28 -12.80 -6.81
C ASP A 372 -9.23 -12.35 -7.93
N ARG A 373 -10.53 -12.28 -7.66
CA ARG A 373 -11.52 -11.84 -8.66
C ARG A 373 -11.26 -10.42 -9.15
N LEU A 374 -10.95 -9.49 -8.24
CA LEU A 374 -10.68 -8.09 -8.60
C LEU A 374 -9.37 -7.96 -9.38
N ILE A 375 -8.25 -8.41 -8.82
CA ILE A 375 -6.93 -8.13 -9.37
C ILE A 375 -6.60 -9.07 -10.55
N LEU A 376 -6.82 -10.38 -10.40
CA LEU A 376 -6.42 -11.37 -11.41
C LEU A 376 -7.44 -11.48 -12.55
N GLN A 377 -8.74 -11.38 -12.25
CA GLN A 377 -9.81 -11.63 -13.23
C GLN A 377 -10.46 -10.36 -13.80
N TYR A 378 -10.62 -9.30 -13.00
CA TYR A 378 -11.23 -8.05 -13.49
C TYR A 378 -10.16 -7.08 -14.02
N GLU A 379 -9.14 -6.77 -13.21
CA GLU A 379 -8.05 -5.88 -13.60
C GLU A 379 -6.99 -6.53 -14.48
N GLN A 380 -6.98 -7.87 -14.54
CA GLN A 380 -6.08 -8.65 -15.38
C GLN A 380 -4.59 -8.43 -15.05
N ARG A 381 -4.26 -8.46 -13.75
CA ARG A 381 -2.92 -8.22 -13.19
C ARG A 381 -2.42 -9.41 -12.39
N ASN A 382 -1.13 -9.72 -12.49
CA ASN A 382 -0.52 -10.78 -11.68
C ASN A 382 -0.31 -10.30 -10.23
N LEU A 383 -0.33 -11.24 -9.28
CA LEU A 383 0.01 -11.03 -7.87
C LEU A 383 1.27 -11.83 -7.52
N ARG A 384 2.33 -11.14 -7.11
CA ARG A 384 3.50 -11.78 -6.51
C ARG A 384 3.35 -11.85 -5.00
N ARG A 385 3.85 -12.91 -4.39
CA ARG A 385 3.69 -13.16 -2.96
C ARG A 385 5.04 -13.19 -2.26
N TYR A 386 5.10 -12.59 -1.09
CA TYR A 386 6.28 -12.56 -0.24
C TYR A 386 5.88 -12.92 1.18
N SER A 387 6.41 -13.99 1.74
CA SER A 387 6.09 -14.41 3.10
C SER A 387 6.91 -13.62 4.11
N LEU A 388 6.23 -13.13 5.15
CA LEU A 388 6.86 -12.50 6.30
C LEU A 388 7.27 -13.57 7.33
N GLN A 389 8.55 -13.60 7.68
CA GLN A 389 9.10 -14.49 8.68
C GLN A 389 8.99 -13.84 10.06
N LEU A 390 7.82 -13.92 10.70
CA LEU A 390 7.55 -13.30 12.00
C LEU A 390 7.59 -14.32 13.14
N SER A 391 8.06 -13.92 14.31
CA SER A 391 7.84 -14.69 15.54
C SER A 391 6.35 -14.69 15.93
N PRO A 392 5.89 -15.61 16.80
CA PRO A 392 4.52 -15.59 17.32
C PRO A 392 4.16 -14.25 17.98
N GLU A 393 5.10 -13.66 18.71
CA GLU A 393 4.93 -12.37 19.36
C GLU A 393 4.81 -11.22 18.36
N GLN A 394 5.67 -11.16 17.34
CA GLN A 394 5.58 -10.16 16.27
C GLN A 394 4.28 -10.31 15.48
N SER A 395 3.84 -11.55 15.24
CA SER A 395 2.59 -11.86 14.57
C SER A 395 1.38 -11.33 15.33
N ARG A 396 1.34 -11.53 16.66
CA ARG A 396 0.33 -10.97 17.54
C ARG A 396 0.35 -9.45 17.51
N ARG A 397 1.52 -8.81 17.65
CA ARG A 397 1.68 -7.36 17.60
C ARG A 397 1.23 -6.75 16.27
N LEU A 398 1.42 -7.47 15.16
CA LEU A 398 0.94 -7.03 13.85
C LEU A 398 -0.60 -7.08 13.77
N LEU A 399 -1.25 -8.10 14.33
CA LEU A 399 -2.72 -8.14 14.46
C LEU A 399 -3.24 -7.03 15.36
N GLU A 400 -2.60 -6.79 16.52
CA GLU A 400 -2.92 -5.65 17.40
C GLU A 400 -2.84 -4.32 16.65
N ARG A 401 -1.80 -4.16 15.82
CA ARG A 401 -1.61 -2.92 15.05
C ARG A 401 -2.64 -2.77 13.92
N ILE A 402 -3.02 -3.85 13.25
CA ILE A 402 -4.13 -3.86 12.27
C ILE A 402 -5.44 -3.47 12.99
N TRP A 403 -5.70 -4.08 14.15
CA TRP A 403 -6.89 -3.82 14.97
C TRP A 403 -7.05 -2.33 15.34
N GLU A 404 -5.96 -1.69 15.77
CA GLU A 404 -5.91 -0.25 16.05
C GLU A 404 -6.10 0.58 14.77
N THR A 405 -5.46 0.17 13.68
CA THR A 405 -5.42 0.93 12.42
C THR A 405 -6.78 0.97 11.73
N GLU A 406 -7.57 -0.11 11.79
CA GLU A 406 -8.93 -0.13 11.23
C GLU A 406 -9.85 0.93 11.88
N ARG A 407 -9.60 1.25 13.16
CA ARG A 407 -10.46 2.04 14.05
C ARG A 407 -10.03 3.49 14.26
N ARG A 408 -8.72 3.72 14.41
CA ARG A 408 -8.20 4.94 15.05
C ARG A 408 -7.11 5.62 14.22
N VAL A 409 -6.94 5.23 12.96
CA VAL A 409 -5.90 5.75 12.09
C VAL A 409 -6.49 6.27 10.79
N ARG A 410 -6.22 7.56 10.53
CA ARG A 410 -6.58 8.23 9.28
C ARG A 410 -5.39 9.04 8.80
N TYR A 411 -4.78 8.60 7.70
CA TYR A 411 -3.62 9.27 7.11
C TYR A 411 -3.98 10.01 5.81
N PRO A 412 -3.35 11.14 5.47
CA PRO A 412 -3.47 11.74 4.16
C PRO A 412 -2.81 10.86 3.10
N TYR A 413 -3.47 10.68 1.94
CA TYR A 413 -3.02 9.86 0.83
C TYR A 413 -2.39 10.71 -0.28
N ARG A 414 -1.09 10.55 -0.53
CA ARG A 414 -0.30 11.17 -1.61
C ARG A 414 0.30 10.09 -2.50
N PHE A 415 0.00 10.14 -3.80
CA PHE A 415 0.40 9.10 -4.75
C PHE A 415 1.89 8.76 -4.70
N LEU A 416 2.75 9.76 -4.55
CA LEU A 416 4.18 9.58 -4.57
C LEU A 416 4.78 9.22 -3.20
N SER A 417 4.25 9.69 -2.07
CA SER A 417 4.94 9.62 -0.77
C SER A 417 4.15 8.99 0.37
N ASP A 418 2.81 9.14 0.37
CA ASP A 418 1.90 8.64 1.40
C ASP A 418 0.90 7.70 0.75
N ASN A 419 1.35 6.50 0.42
CA ASN A 419 0.60 5.55 -0.37
C ASN A 419 0.67 4.17 0.28
N CYS A 420 0.11 3.17 -0.39
CA CYS A 420 0.07 1.79 0.09
C CYS A 420 1.41 1.21 0.57
N ALA A 421 2.52 1.65 -0.01
CA ALA A 421 3.85 1.18 0.34
C ALA A 421 4.31 1.78 1.67
N SER A 422 4.24 3.11 1.82
CA SER A 422 4.60 3.77 3.09
C SER A 422 3.67 3.39 4.25
N PHE A 423 2.39 3.15 3.98
CA PHE A 423 1.47 2.68 5.03
C PHE A 423 1.74 1.25 5.50
N LEU A 424 2.25 0.38 4.63
CA LEU A 424 2.70 -0.94 5.07
C LEU A 424 3.89 -0.83 6.04
N ILE A 425 4.82 0.10 5.79
CA ILE A 425 5.91 0.42 6.73
C ILE A 425 5.33 0.96 8.05
N ASP A 426 4.42 1.94 8.00
CA ASP A 426 3.77 2.53 9.19
C ASP A 426 2.97 1.48 10.01
N LEU A 427 2.47 0.43 9.35
CA LEU A 427 1.78 -0.69 9.99
C LEU A 427 2.78 -1.69 10.62
N MET A 428 3.87 -2.01 9.93
CA MET A 428 4.83 -3.03 10.36
C MET A 428 5.82 -2.51 11.40
N GLU A 429 6.31 -1.29 11.28
CA GLU A 429 7.34 -0.72 12.14
C GLU A 429 6.98 -0.81 13.64
N PRO A 430 5.75 -0.44 14.08
CA PRO A 430 5.36 -0.54 15.49
C PRO A 430 5.16 -1.98 15.97
N ALA A 431 4.80 -2.89 15.07
CA ALA A 431 4.60 -4.30 15.38
C ALA A 431 5.94 -5.05 15.53
N LEU A 432 6.92 -4.71 14.69
CA LEU A 432 8.24 -5.35 14.66
C LEU A 432 9.22 -4.80 15.68
N GLU A 433 8.95 -3.61 16.22
CA GLU A 433 9.84 -2.88 17.13
C GLU A 433 11.20 -2.48 16.53
N VAL A 434 11.30 -2.46 15.21
CA VAL A 434 12.50 -2.01 14.48
C VAL A 434 12.31 -0.58 13.96
N ASP A 435 13.39 0.16 13.79
CA ASP A 435 13.41 1.43 13.04
C ASP A 435 13.66 1.08 11.57
N LEU A 436 12.59 0.99 10.78
CA LEU A 436 12.68 0.71 9.36
C LEU A 436 13.29 1.92 8.65
N PRO A 437 14.30 1.75 7.76
CA PRO A 437 14.88 2.85 7.00
C PRO A 437 13.78 3.61 6.25
N ARG A 438 13.41 4.79 6.76
CA ARG A 438 12.38 5.60 6.14
C ARG A 438 12.96 6.21 4.87
N GLU A 439 12.34 5.87 3.76
CA GLU A 439 12.72 6.43 2.48
C GLU A 439 12.67 7.95 2.56
N ARG A 440 13.84 8.56 2.36
CA ARG A 440 14.04 9.99 2.48
C ARG A 440 13.09 10.70 1.51
N SER A 441 12.23 11.53 2.08
CA SER A 441 11.26 12.44 1.45
C SER A 441 11.33 12.56 -0.08
N GLY A 442 10.31 12.06 -0.77
CA GLY A 442 10.04 12.36 -2.18
C GLY A 442 9.09 11.36 -2.81
N ILE A 443 9.56 10.11 -2.95
CA ILE A 443 8.84 9.03 -3.62
C ILE A 443 9.04 7.71 -2.85
N VAL A 444 7.96 6.97 -2.61
CA VAL A 444 7.96 5.64 -1.99
C VAL A 444 7.24 4.67 -2.92
N MET A 445 7.97 3.72 -3.51
CA MET A 445 7.36 2.71 -4.38
C MET A 445 7.13 1.38 -3.65
N PRO A 446 6.14 0.59 -4.09
CA PRO A 446 5.91 -0.77 -3.60
C PRO A 446 7.15 -1.66 -3.60
N THR A 447 7.94 -1.61 -4.68
CA THR A 447 9.15 -2.43 -4.85
C THR A 447 10.25 -2.09 -3.84
N ASP A 448 10.28 -0.83 -3.40
CA ASP A 448 11.34 -0.30 -2.55
C ASP A 448 11.12 -0.72 -1.09
N VAL A 449 9.86 -0.77 -0.68
CA VAL A 449 9.44 -1.37 0.59
C VAL A 449 9.76 -2.87 0.62
N LEU A 450 9.56 -3.59 -0.49
CA LEU A 450 9.92 -5.01 -0.56
C LEU A 450 11.43 -5.22 -0.43
N ASP A 451 12.24 -4.39 -1.09
CA ASP A 451 13.70 -4.42 -0.95
C ASP A 451 14.11 -4.13 0.50
N THR A 452 13.56 -3.08 1.10
CA THR A 452 13.83 -2.71 2.49
C THR A 452 13.51 -3.87 3.43
N LEU A 453 12.32 -4.46 3.34
CA LEU A 453 11.91 -5.59 4.18
C LEU A 453 12.77 -6.84 3.95
N ALA A 454 13.20 -7.11 2.72
CA ALA A 454 14.07 -8.25 2.41
C ALA A 454 15.50 -8.08 2.95
N THR A 455 15.97 -6.84 3.15
CA THR A 455 17.30 -6.59 3.71
C THR A 455 17.39 -6.77 5.22
N ILE A 456 16.26 -6.84 5.91
CA ILE A 456 16.19 -6.89 7.38
C ILE A 456 16.37 -8.32 7.89
N GLU A 457 17.33 -8.49 8.79
CA GLU A 457 17.49 -9.71 9.59
C GLU A 457 16.50 -9.69 10.77
N ASN A 458 15.78 -10.79 10.97
CA ASN A 458 14.77 -10.95 12.01
C ASN A 458 15.18 -12.03 13.03
N GLY A 459 16.39 -11.90 13.57
CA GLY A 459 16.93 -12.81 14.59
C GLY A 459 16.91 -14.27 14.11
N ALA A 460 16.36 -15.17 14.93
CA ALA A 460 16.32 -16.61 14.63
C ALA A 460 15.41 -16.98 13.43
N GLN A 461 14.54 -16.07 12.98
CA GLN A 461 13.67 -16.31 11.82
C GLN A 461 14.38 -16.06 10.48
N GLY A 462 15.61 -15.53 10.49
CA GLY A 462 16.36 -15.18 9.28
C GLY A 462 15.84 -13.90 8.62
N ARG A 463 15.81 -13.84 7.29
CA ARG A 463 15.34 -12.67 6.55
C ARG A 463 13.85 -12.42 6.78
N LEU A 464 13.50 -11.18 7.10
CA LEU A 464 12.12 -10.79 7.42
C LEU A 464 11.14 -11.07 6.25
N LEU A 465 11.59 -10.87 5.01
CA LEU A 465 10.76 -11.06 3.81
C LEU A 465 11.40 -12.06 2.85
N ILE A 466 10.66 -13.12 2.50
CA ILE A 466 11.09 -14.14 1.54
C ILE A 466 10.11 -14.18 0.37
N LYS A 467 10.60 -14.05 -0.86
CA LYS A 467 9.76 -14.22 -2.05
C LYS A 467 9.26 -15.67 -2.13
N ARG A 468 7.95 -15.84 -2.27
CA ARG A 468 7.39 -17.15 -2.62
C ARG A 468 7.61 -17.42 -4.12
N PRO A 469 7.98 -18.64 -4.52
CA PRO A 469 8.16 -18.94 -5.94
C PRO A 469 6.86 -18.81 -6.75
N ASP A 470 5.70 -19.08 -6.13
CA ASP A 470 4.42 -18.97 -6.81
C ASP A 470 4.04 -17.51 -7.09
N THR A 471 3.71 -17.22 -8.35
CA THR A 471 3.10 -15.96 -8.78
C THR A 471 1.69 -16.25 -9.25
N LEU A 472 0.68 -15.63 -8.64
CA LEU A 472 -0.68 -15.80 -9.13
C LEU A 472 -0.81 -15.03 -10.45
N ARG A 473 -1.15 -15.75 -11.51
CA ARG A 473 -1.23 -15.22 -12.87
C ARG A 473 -2.64 -14.75 -13.17
N SER A 474 -2.77 -13.60 -13.84
CA SER A 474 -4.06 -13.08 -14.27
C SER A 474 -4.70 -13.99 -15.31
N GLY A 475 -6.03 -13.92 -15.48
CA GLY A 475 -6.74 -14.73 -16.49
C GLY A 475 -6.16 -14.52 -17.90
N ARG A 476 -5.80 -13.28 -18.24
CA ARG A 476 -5.13 -12.88 -19.49
C ARG A 476 -3.77 -13.54 -19.66
N GLU A 477 -2.97 -13.59 -18.61
CA GLU A 477 -1.64 -14.22 -18.63
C GLU A 477 -1.77 -15.72 -18.85
N VAL A 478 -2.67 -16.37 -18.10
CA VAL A 478 -2.98 -17.80 -18.25
C VAL A 478 -3.47 -18.12 -19.66
N ALA A 479 -4.42 -17.35 -20.19
CA ALA A 479 -4.94 -17.56 -21.53
C ALA A 479 -3.89 -17.33 -22.62
N ARG A 480 -3.00 -16.34 -22.46
CA ARG A 480 -1.91 -16.07 -23.39
C ARG A 480 -0.93 -17.25 -23.46
N GLU A 481 -0.47 -17.73 -22.30
CA GLU A 481 0.43 -18.88 -22.22
C GLU A 481 -0.26 -20.15 -22.73
N ALA A 482 -1.54 -20.34 -22.42
CA ALA A 482 -2.32 -21.47 -22.88
C ALA A 482 -2.51 -21.46 -24.40
N ALA A 483 -2.79 -20.31 -25.02
CA ALA A 483 -2.88 -20.20 -26.48
C ALA A 483 -1.55 -20.55 -27.17
N GLN A 484 -0.41 -20.07 -26.62
CA GLN A 484 0.92 -20.43 -27.13
C GLN A 484 1.23 -21.92 -26.97
N THR A 485 0.91 -22.47 -25.80
CA THR A 485 1.13 -23.88 -25.48
C THR A 485 0.28 -24.78 -26.37
N ARG A 486 -1.00 -24.44 -26.56
CA ARG A 486 -1.92 -25.13 -27.48
C ARG A 486 -1.36 -25.20 -28.90
N ARG A 487 -0.89 -24.07 -29.46
CA ARG A 487 -0.28 -24.04 -30.80
C ARG A 487 0.95 -24.94 -30.88
N ALA A 488 1.83 -24.87 -29.88
CA ALA A 488 3.03 -25.71 -29.84
C ALA A 488 2.70 -27.21 -29.71
N LEU A 489 1.71 -27.57 -28.89
CA LEU A 489 1.25 -28.95 -28.75
C LEU A 489 0.61 -29.48 -30.03
N MET A 490 -0.21 -28.67 -30.72
CA MET A 490 -0.81 -29.07 -31.99
C MET A 490 0.25 -29.29 -33.08
N MET A 491 1.29 -28.44 -33.14
CA MET A 491 2.43 -28.64 -34.03
C MET A 491 3.22 -29.91 -33.67
N SER A 492 3.47 -30.13 -32.38
CA SER A 492 4.17 -31.34 -31.90
C SER A 492 3.36 -32.61 -32.19
N LEU A 493 2.04 -32.54 -32.08
CA LEU A 493 1.13 -33.62 -32.45
C LEU A 493 1.21 -33.92 -33.94
N ALA A 494 1.17 -32.89 -34.80
CA ALA A 494 1.31 -33.05 -36.24
C ALA A 494 2.64 -33.74 -36.61
N ASP A 495 3.73 -33.38 -35.94
CA ASP A 495 5.02 -34.05 -36.14
C ASP A 495 5.01 -35.49 -35.58
N ALA A 496 4.41 -35.72 -34.41
CA ALA A 496 4.39 -37.04 -33.76
C ALA A 496 3.56 -38.10 -34.50
N ILE A 497 2.58 -37.69 -35.30
CA ILE A 497 1.76 -38.60 -36.14
C ILE A 497 2.26 -38.66 -37.59
N ASP A 498 3.42 -38.07 -37.89
CA ASP A 498 3.95 -37.92 -39.25
C ASP A 498 2.91 -37.31 -40.21
N ALA A 499 2.22 -36.26 -39.76
CA ALA A 499 1.13 -35.65 -40.50
C ALA A 499 1.58 -35.20 -41.89
N ASP A 500 0.82 -35.63 -42.91
CA ASP A 500 1.02 -35.17 -44.28
C ASP A 500 0.68 -33.67 -44.43
N ARG A 501 0.96 -33.12 -45.61
CA ARG A 501 0.73 -31.70 -45.87
C ARG A 501 -0.73 -31.30 -45.67
N THR A 502 -1.69 -32.13 -46.08
CA THR A 502 -3.13 -31.83 -45.97
C THR A 502 -3.55 -31.83 -44.51
N GLN A 503 -3.09 -32.81 -43.72
CA GLN A 503 -3.35 -32.90 -42.29
C GLN A 503 -2.76 -31.69 -41.53
N ARG A 504 -1.56 -31.23 -41.92
CA ARG A 504 -0.97 -30.00 -41.37
C ARG A 504 -1.80 -28.76 -41.70
N GLU A 505 -2.25 -28.62 -42.95
CA GLU A 505 -3.15 -27.55 -43.36
C GLU A 505 -4.48 -27.58 -42.59
N ASP A 506 -5.05 -28.77 -42.33
CA ASP A 506 -6.25 -28.94 -41.51
C ASP A 506 -6.03 -28.52 -40.04
N PHE A 507 -4.87 -28.85 -39.46
CA PHE A 507 -4.50 -28.39 -38.11
C PHE A 507 -4.36 -26.87 -38.04
N ASP A 508 -3.77 -26.24 -39.05
CA ASP A 508 -3.64 -24.78 -39.12
C ASP A 508 -5.01 -24.11 -39.23
N ILE A 509 -5.91 -24.63 -40.08
CA ILE A 509 -7.30 -24.15 -40.18
C ILE A 509 -8.05 -24.29 -38.85
N LEU A 510 -7.86 -25.40 -38.13
CA LEU A 510 -8.46 -25.59 -36.81
C LEU A 510 -7.88 -24.63 -35.77
N LEU A 511 -6.57 -24.40 -35.78
CA LEU A 511 -5.92 -23.44 -34.89
C LEU A 511 -6.44 -22.02 -35.14
N ASP A 512 -6.55 -21.61 -36.41
CA ASP A 512 -7.10 -20.31 -36.78
C ASP A 512 -8.56 -20.17 -36.32
N ALA A 513 -9.36 -21.23 -36.52
CA ALA A 513 -10.75 -21.24 -36.06
C ALA A 513 -10.87 -21.20 -34.52
N LEU A 514 -9.94 -21.83 -33.77
CA LEU A 514 -9.86 -21.77 -32.31
C LEU A 514 -9.26 -20.45 -31.79
N GLU A 515 -8.74 -19.60 -32.68
CA GLU A 515 -8.22 -18.26 -32.37
C GLU A 515 -9.15 -17.15 -32.89
N ALA A 516 -10.27 -17.50 -33.52
CA ALA A 516 -11.24 -16.54 -34.02
C ALA A 516 -11.86 -15.73 -32.87
N PRO A 517 -12.06 -14.41 -33.05
CA PRO A 517 -12.72 -13.57 -32.04
C PRO A 517 -14.20 -13.96 -31.85
N GLU A 518 -14.85 -14.47 -32.89
CA GLU A 518 -16.25 -14.92 -32.88
C GLU A 518 -16.41 -16.25 -32.10
N PRO A 519 -17.18 -16.27 -30.99
CA PRO A 519 -17.42 -17.49 -30.21
C PRO A 519 -17.97 -18.65 -31.05
N GLU A 520 -18.85 -18.37 -32.01
CA GLU A 520 -19.51 -19.35 -32.86
C GLU A 520 -18.53 -20.10 -33.77
N VAL A 521 -17.52 -19.40 -34.29
CA VAL A 521 -16.44 -20.00 -35.09
C VAL A 521 -15.63 -20.96 -34.22
N ARG A 522 -15.29 -20.55 -32.99
CA ARG A 522 -14.60 -21.42 -32.02
C ARG A 522 -15.45 -22.61 -31.60
N ALA A 523 -16.75 -22.44 -31.37
CA ALA A 523 -17.69 -23.52 -31.05
C ALA A 523 -17.76 -24.58 -32.18
N GLY A 524 -17.78 -24.13 -33.43
CA GLY A 524 -17.68 -25.01 -34.60
C GLY A 524 -16.33 -25.73 -34.66
N ALA A 525 -15.24 -25.07 -34.27
CA ALA A 525 -13.92 -25.68 -34.19
C ALA A 525 -13.85 -26.80 -33.13
N TYR A 526 -14.43 -26.62 -31.94
CA TYR A 526 -14.48 -27.68 -30.92
C TYR A 526 -15.27 -28.92 -31.38
N THR A 527 -16.34 -28.72 -32.15
CA THR A 527 -17.10 -29.83 -32.73
C THR A 527 -16.26 -30.67 -33.71
N ARG A 528 -15.49 -30.00 -34.58
CA ARG A 528 -14.56 -30.69 -35.50
C ARG A 528 -13.41 -31.36 -34.75
N LEU A 529 -12.88 -30.66 -33.75
CA LEU A 529 -11.76 -31.13 -32.95
C LEU A 529 -12.14 -32.36 -32.11
N GLU A 530 -13.37 -32.46 -31.62
CA GLU A 530 -13.89 -33.65 -30.93
C GLU A 530 -13.80 -34.91 -31.82
N ALA A 531 -14.32 -34.84 -33.05
CA ALA A 531 -14.29 -35.96 -33.98
C ALA A 531 -12.86 -36.32 -34.41
N LEU A 532 -12.02 -35.32 -34.66
CA LEU A 532 -10.62 -35.52 -35.02
C LEU A 532 -9.83 -36.17 -33.88
N PHE A 533 -9.93 -35.63 -32.67
CA PHE A 533 -9.17 -36.11 -31.52
C PHE A 533 -9.65 -37.49 -31.08
N ASP A 534 -10.93 -37.80 -31.23
CA ASP A 534 -11.45 -39.16 -31.01
C ASP A 534 -10.81 -40.17 -31.97
N ALA A 535 -10.75 -39.85 -33.27
CA ALA A 535 -10.13 -40.71 -34.27
C ALA A 535 -8.61 -40.86 -34.05
N LEU A 536 -7.94 -39.78 -33.66
CA LEU A 536 -6.51 -39.80 -33.34
C LEU A 536 -6.22 -40.61 -32.08
N ALA A 537 -7.04 -40.48 -31.03
CA ALA A 537 -6.90 -41.24 -29.80
C ALA A 537 -7.02 -42.76 -30.05
N GLN A 538 -7.93 -43.17 -30.93
CA GLN A 538 -8.08 -44.59 -31.31
C GLN A 538 -6.86 -45.13 -32.09
N ARG A 539 -6.25 -44.32 -32.95
CA ARG A 539 -5.09 -44.72 -33.77
C ARG A 539 -3.77 -44.63 -33.02
N HIS A 540 -3.66 -43.67 -32.12
CA HIS A 540 -2.44 -43.33 -31.39
C HIS A 540 -2.74 -43.24 -29.87
N PRO A 541 -3.05 -44.37 -29.21
CA PRO A 541 -3.41 -44.38 -27.79
C PRO A 541 -2.29 -43.84 -26.88
N ASP A 542 -1.04 -43.94 -27.32
CA ASP A 542 0.15 -43.37 -26.65
C ASP A 542 0.18 -41.82 -26.69
N ARG A 543 -0.66 -41.18 -27.50
CA ARG A 543 -0.71 -39.72 -27.68
C ARG A 543 -1.92 -39.06 -27.04
N VAL A 544 -2.82 -39.81 -26.42
CA VAL A 544 -4.06 -39.29 -25.81
C VAL A 544 -3.79 -38.18 -24.79
N GLN A 545 -2.72 -38.31 -24.01
CA GLN A 545 -2.32 -37.28 -23.04
C GLN A 545 -2.01 -35.93 -23.72
N MET A 546 -1.34 -35.94 -24.88
CA MET A 546 -1.03 -34.71 -25.64
C MET A 546 -2.29 -34.06 -26.23
N LEU A 547 -3.26 -34.87 -26.66
CA LEU A 547 -4.58 -34.40 -27.10
C LEU A 547 -5.33 -33.73 -25.94
N LEU A 548 -5.31 -34.36 -24.77
CA LEU A 548 -5.92 -33.82 -23.55
C LEU A 548 -5.26 -32.51 -23.11
N ASP A 549 -3.92 -32.42 -23.14
CA ASP A 549 -3.20 -31.20 -22.84
C ASP A 549 -3.54 -30.07 -23.82
N THR A 550 -3.73 -30.39 -25.10
CA THR A 550 -4.16 -29.42 -26.13
C THR A 550 -5.57 -28.89 -25.83
N LEU A 551 -6.49 -29.77 -25.44
CA LEU A 551 -7.85 -29.40 -25.03
C LEU A 551 -7.87 -28.60 -23.73
N TYR A 552 -7.09 -29.00 -22.72
CA TYR A 552 -6.96 -28.29 -21.45
C TYR A 552 -6.52 -26.83 -21.68
N ASN A 553 -5.48 -26.62 -22.49
CA ASN A 553 -5.04 -25.27 -22.83
C ASN A 553 -6.09 -24.50 -23.66
N SER A 554 -6.90 -25.18 -24.47
CA SER A 554 -8.03 -24.54 -25.15
C SER A 554 -9.13 -24.08 -24.19
N VAL A 555 -9.46 -24.91 -23.19
CA VAL A 555 -10.44 -24.59 -22.14
C VAL A 555 -9.97 -23.40 -21.29
N LEU A 556 -8.68 -23.29 -20.98
CA LEU A 556 -8.14 -22.12 -20.28
C LEU A 556 -8.31 -20.81 -21.07
N VAL A 557 -8.22 -20.85 -22.40
CA VAL A 557 -8.49 -19.69 -23.26
C VAL A 557 -9.98 -19.34 -23.26
N GLU A 558 -10.87 -20.33 -23.40
CA GLU A 558 -12.32 -20.09 -23.33
C GLU A 558 -12.77 -19.59 -21.96
N ARG A 559 -12.10 -20.04 -20.89
CA ARG A 559 -12.36 -19.55 -19.54
C ARG A 559 -12.14 -18.04 -19.45
N PHE A 560 -11.05 -17.54 -20.00
CA PHE A 560 -10.76 -16.11 -20.03
C PHE A 560 -11.82 -15.32 -20.80
N TYR A 561 -12.27 -15.81 -21.95
CA TYR A 561 -13.34 -15.14 -22.69
C TYR A 561 -14.65 -15.12 -21.91
N MET A 562 -15.00 -16.25 -21.31
CA MET A 562 -16.20 -16.37 -20.47
C MET A 562 -16.17 -15.40 -19.29
N ASP A 563 -15.05 -15.33 -18.56
CA ASP A 563 -14.91 -14.41 -17.43
C ASP A 563 -15.03 -12.94 -17.89
N ASN A 564 -14.40 -12.55 -19.01
CA ASN A 564 -14.55 -11.19 -19.56
C ASN A 564 -15.99 -10.87 -19.98
N ALA A 565 -16.64 -11.78 -20.69
CA ALA A 565 -18.02 -11.60 -21.14
C ALA A 565 -18.98 -11.53 -19.94
N HIS A 566 -18.73 -12.34 -18.91
CA HIS A 566 -19.45 -12.31 -17.65
C HIS A 566 -19.31 -10.95 -16.95
N TYR A 567 -18.09 -10.39 -16.84
CA TYR A 567 -17.88 -9.08 -16.24
C TYR A 567 -18.47 -7.93 -17.07
N ALA A 568 -18.43 -8.02 -18.40
CA ALA A 568 -19.09 -7.05 -19.28
C ALA A 568 -20.62 -7.06 -19.07
N ARG A 569 -21.23 -8.24 -19.05
CA ARG A 569 -22.65 -8.42 -18.69
C ARG A 569 -22.93 -7.87 -17.30
N ARG A 570 -22.09 -8.18 -16.31
CA ARG A 570 -22.23 -7.69 -14.92
C ARG A 570 -22.22 -6.16 -14.86
N ALA A 571 -21.27 -5.51 -15.54
CA ALA A 571 -21.17 -4.05 -15.60
C ALA A 571 -22.40 -3.42 -16.26
N LEU A 572 -22.90 -4.00 -17.36
CA LEU A 572 -24.12 -3.56 -18.03
C LEU A 572 -25.34 -3.64 -17.11
N LEU A 573 -25.55 -4.79 -16.45
CA LEU A 573 -26.67 -4.96 -15.52
C LEU A 573 -26.57 -4.05 -14.29
N TYR A 574 -25.34 -3.79 -13.81
CA TYR A 574 -25.12 -2.84 -12.73
C TYR A 574 -25.49 -1.42 -13.16
N ALA A 575 -25.06 -0.98 -14.35
CA ALA A 575 -25.42 0.33 -14.88
C ALA A 575 -26.93 0.48 -15.11
N ALA A 576 -27.61 -0.58 -15.55
CA ALA A 576 -29.04 -0.58 -15.83
C ALA A 576 -29.94 -0.52 -14.57
N GLN A 577 -29.41 -0.86 -13.39
CA GLN A 577 -30.15 -0.71 -12.12
C GLN A 577 -30.36 0.75 -11.70
N GLY A 578 -29.67 1.68 -12.37
CA GLY A 578 -29.68 3.08 -11.99
C GLY A 578 -28.59 3.43 -10.98
N PRO A 579 -28.41 4.73 -10.69
CA PRO A 579 -27.37 5.19 -9.78
C PRO A 579 -27.63 4.67 -8.35
N GLY A 580 -26.62 4.04 -7.76
CA GLY A 580 -26.62 3.73 -6.33
C GLY A 580 -26.54 4.99 -5.45
N PRO A 581 -26.69 4.85 -4.13
CA PRO A 581 -26.57 5.97 -3.20
C PRO A 581 -25.16 6.59 -3.31
N LYS A 582 -25.13 7.90 -3.56
CA LYS A 582 -23.90 8.70 -3.63
C LYS A 582 -23.60 9.19 -2.22
N LEU A 583 -22.58 8.60 -1.58
CA LEU A 583 -22.11 9.04 -0.27
C LEU A 583 -20.98 10.06 -0.46
N SER A 584 -21.02 11.11 0.36
CA SER A 584 -19.90 12.02 0.58
C SER A 584 -18.80 11.34 1.39
N LEU A 585 -17.59 11.88 1.31
CA LEU A 585 -16.45 11.42 2.09
C LEU A 585 -16.75 11.36 3.60
N ASP A 586 -17.39 12.38 4.16
CA ASP A 586 -17.72 12.44 5.57
C ASP A 586 -18.74 11.36 5.98
N GLU A 587 -19.74 11.07 5.13
CA GLU A 587 -20.69 9.98 5.37
C GLU A 587 -20.03 8.61 5.33
N ILE A 588 -19.06 8.40 4.44
CA ILE A 588 -18.29 7.14 4.36
C ILE A 588 -17.45 6.96 5.63
N LEU A 589 -16.75 8.01 6.06
CA LEU A 589 -15.92 7.97 7.27
C LEU A 589 -16.75 7.78 8.53
N GLU A 590 -17.93 8.40 8.63
CA GLU A 590 -18.81 8.28 9.78
C GLU A 590 -19.42 6.88 9.89
N ARG A 591 -19.94 6.33 8.79
CA ARG A 591 -20.43 4.94 8.76
C ARG A 591 -19.33 3.94 9.14
N ARG A 592 -18.10 4.19 8.67
CA ARG A 592 -16.95 3.37 9.01
C ARG A 592 -16.62 3.46 10.51
N ARG A 593 -16.73 4.65 11.11
CA ARG A 593 -16.53 4.85 12.54
C ARG A 593 -17.56 4.05 13.35
N GLN A 594 -18.85 4.21 13.03
CA GLN A 594 -19.94 3.47 13.69
C GLN A 594 -19.75 1.95 13.60
N LEU A 595 -19.23 1.45 12.47
CA LEU A 595 -18.96 0.02 12.29
C LEU A 595 -17.86 -0.53 13.22
N TYR A 596 -16.94 0.32 13.64
CA TYR A 596 -15.76 -0.10 14.40
C TYR A 596 -15.75 0.42 15.85
N GLU A 597 -16.77 1.19 16.23
CA GLU A 597 -16.93 1.79 17.56
C GLU A 597 -17.17 0.71 18.62
N ASP A 598 -18.26 -0.05 18.49
CA ASP A 598 -18.51 -1.24 19.33
C ASP A 598 -18.11 -2.49 18.53
N GLU A 599 -17.28 -3.37 19.10
CA GLU A 599 -16.95 -4.60 18.37
C GLU A 599 -18.16 -5.53 18.33
N ASP A 600 -18.81 -5.55 17.17
CA ASP A 600 -19.82 -6.51 16.82
C ASP A 600 -19.42 -7.23 15.53
N LEU A 601 -19.00 -8.49 15.66
CA LEU A 601 -18.65 -9.36 14.53
C LEU A 601 -19.85 -9.59 13.59
N VAL A 602 -21.08 -9.58 14.12
CA VAL A 602 -22.30 -9.69 13.32
C VAL A 602 -22.51 -8.40 12.56
N ALA A 603 -22.47 -7.23 13.21
CA ALA A 603 -22.56 -5.94 12.51
C ALA A 603 -21.46 -5.78 11.45
N ARG A 604 -20.24 -6.26 11.69
CA ARG A 604 -19.15 -6.31 10.70
C ARG A 604 -19.50 -7.19 9.50
N ALA A 605 -19.99 -8.41 9.75
CA ALA A 605 -20.43 -9.31 8.69
C ALA A 605 -21.63 -8.74 7.92
N GLU A 606 -22.59 -8.11 8.61
CA GLU A 606 -23.75 -7.44 8.04
C GLU A 606 -23.36 -6.21 7.23
N ALA A 607 -22.43 -5.38 7.70
CA ALA A 607 -21.93 -4.25 6.96
C ALA A 607 -21.17 -4.70 5.71
N GLN A 608 -20.32 -5.72 5.80
CA GLN A 608 -19.69 -6.33 4.63
C GLN A 608 -20.73 -6.88 3.65
N ALA A 609 -21.76 -7.56 4.15
CA ALA A 609 -22.88 -8.06 3.35
C ALA A 609 -23.71 -6.92 2.74
N HIS A 610 -23.89 -5.81 3.46
CA HIS A 610 -24.60 -4.62 3.04
C HIS A 610 -23.83 -3.87 1.94
N TRP A 611 -22.52 -3.64 2.11
CA TRP A 611 -21.65 -3.12 1.05
C TRP A 611 -21.64 -4.05 -0.16
N ALA A 612 -21.59 -5.37 0.04
CA ALA A 612 -21.76 -6.34 -1.03
C ALA A 612 -23.15 -6.24 -1.68
N ALA A 613 -24.21 -5.97 -0.90
CA ALA A 613 -25.57 -5.76 -1.39
C ALA A 613 -25.71 -4.50 -2.26
N HIS A 614 -24.93 -3.43 -1.98
CA HIS A 614 -24.87 -2.23 -2.82
C HIS A 614 -24.23 -2.50 -4.19
N THR A 615 -23.47 -3.60 -4.31
CA THR A 615 -22.92 -4.09 -5.59
C THR A 615 -23.69 -5.29 -6.14
N ARG A 616 -24.78 -5.71 -5.47
CA ARG A 616 -25.61 -6.82 -5.89
C ARG A 616 -26.49 -6.39 -7.03
N ILE A 617 -26.49 -7.21 -8.08
CA ILE A 617 -27.39 -7.03 -9.21
C ILE A 617 -28.71 -7.71 -8.86
N THR A 618 -29.75 -6.93 -8.60
CA THR A 618 -31.11 -7.41 -8.33
C THR A 618 -32.03 -7.31 -9.54
N LEU A 619 -31.59 -6.61 -10.59
CA LEU A 619 -32.31 -6.44 -11.84
C LEU A 619 -32.52 -7.77 -12.56
N ASP A 620 -33.78 -8.05 -12.90
CA ASP A 620 -34.14 -9.08 -13.86
C ASP A 620 -33.92 -8.53 -15.29
N PRO A 621 -32.96 -9.08 -16.06
CA PRO A 621 -32.66 -8.59 -17.40
C PRO A 621 -33.85 -8.67 -18.37
N SER A 622 -34.83 -9.53 -18.12
CA SER A 622 -36.02 -9.68 -18.96
C SER A 622 -37.00 -8.51 -18.85
N THR A 623 -36.86 -7.71 -17.79
CA THR A 623 -37.75 -6.56 -17.49
C THR A 623 -37.25 -5.24 -18.07
N VAL A 624 -36.06 -5.23 -18.68
CA VAL A 624 -35.41 -4.03 -19.22
C VAL A 624 -35.43 -4.04 -20.73
N ALA A 625 -35.80 -2.91 -21.34
CA ALA A 625 -35.64 -2.69 -22.77
C ALA A 625 -34.18 -2.31 -23.07
N TRP A 626 -33.45 -3.20 -23.73
CA TRP A 626 -32.05 -2.99 -24.10
C TRP A 626 -31.93 -2.29 -25.46
N SER A 627 -31.01 -1.34 -25.56
CA SER A 627 -30.58 -0.84 -26.88
C SER A 627 -29.88 -1.95 -27.69
N PRO A 628 -29.78 -1.84 -29.02
CA PRO A 628 -29.10 -2.82 -29.85
C PRO A 628 -27.67 -3.14 -29.38
N ASP A 629 -26.90 -2.13 -28.99
CA ASP A 629 -25.53 -2.31 -28.49
C ASP A 629 -25.48 -3.05 -27.15
N GLN A 630 -26.43 -2.76 -26.25
CA GLN A 630 -26.53 -3.46 -24.96
C GLN A 630 -26.98 -4.90 -25.13
N GLN A 631 -27.93 -5.15 -26.03
CA GLN A 631 -28.38 -6.50 -26.36
C GLN A 631 -27.22 -7.31 -26.96
N ALA A 632 -26.39 -6.71 -27.81
CA ALA A 632 -25.21 -7.36 -28.36
C ALA A 632 -24.24 -7.84 -27.27
N VAL A 633 -24.07 -7.10 -26.17
CA VAL A 633 -23.25 -7.54 -25.01
C VAL A 633 -23.86 -8.76 -24.33
N LEU A 634 -25.18 -8.79 -24.13
CA LEU A 634 -25.88 -9.93 -23.52
C LEU A 634 -25.79 -11.18 -24.40
N ASP A 635 -26.03 -11.02 -25.71
CA ASP A 635 -25.96 -12.12 -26.65
C ASP A 635 -24.53 -12.65 -26.78
N GLN A 636 -23.53 -11.75 -26.77
CA GLN A 636 -22.12 -12.14 -26.79
C GLN A 636 -21.74 -12.97 -25.58
N GLU A 637 -22.22 -12.63 -24.38
CA GLU A 637 -22.01 -13.45 -23.17
C GLU A 637 -22.66 -14.83 -23.32
N ALA A 638 -23.90 -14.90 -23.80
CA ALA A 638 -24.59 -16.17 -23.98
C ALA A 638 -23.86 -17.10 -24.97
N ARG A 639 -23.39 -16.57 -26.10
CA ARG A 639 -22.63 -17.32 -27.11
C ARG A 639 -21.24 -17.73 -26.62
N THR A 640 -20.56 -16.84 -25.90
CA THR A 640 -19.26 -17.16 -25.27
C THR A 640 -19.40 -18.26 -24.23
N ARG A 641 -20.47 -18.21 -23.41
CA ARG A 641 -20.77 -19.24 -22.42
C ARG A 641 -21.05 -20.60 -23.06
N GLN A 642 -21.84 -20.64 -24.14
CA GLN A 642 -22.10 -21.87 -24.89
C GLN A 642 -20.80 -22.46 -25.47
N THR A 643 -19.93 -21.60 -26.00
CA THR A 643 -18.62 -22.01 -26.53
C THR A 643 -17.73 -22.60 -25.45
N TYR A 644 -17.64 -21.96 -24.27
CA TYR A 644 -16.91 -22.48 -23.12
C TYR A 644 -17.45 -23.84 -22.65
N LEU A 645 -18.78 -23.99 -22.57
CA LEU A 645 -19.42 -25.27 -22.24
C LEU A 645 -19.11 -26.35 -23.29
N LYS A 646 -19.12 -26.01 -24.59
CA LYS A 646 -18.75 -26.95 -25.65
C LYS A 646 -17.30 -27.39 -25.53
N ALA A 647 -16.36 -26.49 -25.24
CA ALA A 647 -14.96 -26.83 -25.02
C ALA A 647 -14.79 -27.80 -23.82
N LEU A 648 -15.49 -27.54 -22.71
CA LEU A 648 -15.51 -28.45 -21.55
C LEU A 648 -16.11 -29.82 -21.88
N GLN A 649 -17.23 -29.85 -22.63
CA GLN A 649 -17.86 -31.09 -23.06
C GLN A 649 -16.93 -31.92 -23.95
N THR A 650 -16.26 -31.28 -24.91
CA THR A 650 -15.29 -31.97 -25.77
C THR A 650 -14.12 -32.54 -24.97
N GLN A 651 -13.63 -31.81 -23.96
CA GLN A 651 -12.61 -32.33 -23.03
C GLN A 651 -13.11 -33.53 -22.23
N SER A 652 -14.30 -33.42 -21.61
CA SER A 652 -14.90 -34.49 -20.80
C SER A 652 -15.13 -35.75 -21.62
N ALA A 653 -15.68 -35.61 -22.84
CA ALA A 653 -15.97 -36.73 -23.72
C ALA A 653 -14.70 -37.50 -24.14
N LEU A 654 -13.58 -36.80 -24.34
CA LEU A 654 -12.30 -37.44 -24.65
C LEU A 654 -11.75 -38.21 -23.44
N ILE A 655 -11.81 -37.63 -22.25
CA ILE A 655 -11.37 -38.27 -20.99
C ILE A 655 -12.21 -39.53 -20.74
N GLU A 656 -13.53 -39.41 -20.71
CA GLU A 656 -14.44 -40.52 -20.38
C GLU A 656 -14.27 -41.73 -21.32
N ARG A 657 -13.95 -41.48 -22.60
CA ARG A 657 -13.85 -42.54 -23.60
C ARG A 657 -12.46 -43.19 -23.67
N HIS A 658 -11.40 -42.41 -23.52
CA HIS A 658 -10.03 -42.88 -23.77
C HIS A 658 -9.16 -42.96 -22.51
N LEU A 659 -9.59 -42.36 -21.40
CA LEU A 659 -8.91 -42.37 -20.10
C LEU A 659 -9.92 -42.53 -18.94
N PRO A 660 -10.68 -43.64 -18.86
CA PRO A 660 -11.71 -43.83 -17.84
C PRO A 660 -11.16 -43.87 -16.41
N ASP A 661 -9.90 -44.27 -16.25
CA ASP A 661 -9.20 -44.33 -14.95
C ASP A 661 -8.32 -43.09 -14.70
N TRP A 662 -8.57 -41.98 -15.40
CA TRP A 662 -7.76 -40.77 -15.27
C TRP A 662 -7.91 -40.11 -13.91
N ASP A 663 -6.80 -39.92 -13.22
CA ASP A 663 -6.75 -39.14 -11.99
C ASP A 663 -6.55 -37.65 -12.31
N GLY A 664 -7.67 -36.93 -12.38
CA GLY A 664 -7.66 -35.50 -12.61
C GLY A 664 -7.00 -34.69 -11.48
N VAL A 665 -7.00 -35.19 -10.23
CA VAL A 665 -6.34 -34.51 -9.10
C VAL A 665 -4.83 -34.64 -9.24
N ALA A 666 -4.33 -35.86 -9.45
CA ALA A 666 -2.90 -36.09 -9.68
C ALA A 666 -2.39 -35.32 -10.91
N PHE A 667 -3.19 -35.21 -11.97
CA PHE A 667 -2.86 -34.38 -13.13
C PHE A 667 -2.69 -32.89 -12.78
N LEU A 668 -3.62 -32.34 -11.99
CA LEU A 668 -3.53 -30.94 -11.55
C LEU A 668 -2.34 -30.70 -10.62
N ASP A 669 -2.07 -31.65 -9.71
CA ASP A 669 -0.93 -31.58 -8.79
C ASP A 669 0.41 -31.61 -9.54
N ALA A 670 0.55 -32.50 -10.52
CA ALA A 670 1.74 -32.57 -11.37
C ALA A 670 1.99 -31.24 -12.10
N ARG A 671 0.94 -30.63 -12.65
CA ARG A 671 1.06 -29.32 -13.34
C ARG A 671 1.36 -28.17 -12.38
N ALA A 672 0.81 -28.21 -11.16
CA ALA A 672 1.12 -27.22 -10.13
C ALA A 672 2.59 -27.31 -9.72
N GLN A 673 3.12 -28.53 -9.60
CA GLN A 673 4.53 -28.79 -9.32
C GLN A 673 5.42 -28.32 -10.48
N ASP A 674 5.11 -28.68 -11.73
CA ASP A 674 5.84 -28.21 -12.92
C ASP A 674 5.86 -26.68 -13.00
N TYR A 675 4.74 -26.03 -12.68
CA TYR A 675 4.67 -24.58 -12.62
C TYR A 675 5.59 -24.00 -11.54
N LEU A 676 5.58 -24.59 -10.34
CA LEU A 676 6.42 -24.15 -9.23
C LEU A 676 7.91 -24.29 -9.58
N GLU A 677 8.33 -25.43 -10.12
CA GLU A 677 9.71 -25.68 -10.53
C GLU A 677 10.17 -24.69 -11.59
N ARG A 678 9.30 -24.39 -12.57
CA ARG A 678 9.60 -23.39 -13.61
C ARG A 678 9.77 -22.00 -13.01
N MET A 679 8.93 -21.60 -12.07
CA MET A 679 9.04 -20.32 -11.37
C MET A 679 10.30 -20.25 -10.51
N GLN A 680 10.66 -21.32 -9.82
CA GLN A 680 11.92 -21.40 -9.06
C GLN A 680 13.14 -21.27 -9.97
N ALA A 681 13.12 -21.89 -11.15
CA ALA A 681 14.19 -21.76 -12.14
C ALA A 681 14.31 -20.35 -12.74
N LEU A 682 13.18 -19.63 -12.89
CA LEU A 682 13.18 -18.21 -13.25
C LEU A 682 13.77 -17.36 -12.12
N ASP A 683 13.36 -17.61 -10.87
CA ASP A 683 13.81 -16.86 -9.70
C ASP A 683 15.29 -17.05 -9.41
N ALA A 684 15.82 -18.26 -9.60
CA ALA A 684 17.24 -18.56 -9.44
C ALA A 684 18.14 -17.79 -10.44
N ARG A 685 17.60 -17.39 -11.60
CA ARG A 685 18.32 -16.60 -12.62
C ARG A 685 18.07 -15.09 -12.50
N SER A 686 17.04 -14.69 -11.76
CA SER A 686 16.57 -13.30 -11.62
C SER A 686 17.42 -12.50 -10.65
N TRP A 687 17.45 -11.17 -10.83
CA TRP A 687 18.07 -10.27 -9.87
C TRP A 687 17.15 -10.17 -8.66
N ARG A 688 17.68 -10.17 -7.43
CA ARG A 688 16.81 -10.09 -6.26
C ARG A 688 16.24 -8.69 -6.05
N PRO A 689 17.07 -7.62 -6.01
CA PRO A 689 16.61 -6.27 -5.75
C PRO A 689 15.79 -5.68 -6.90
N SER A 690 14.96 -4.70 -6.60
CA SER A 690 14.26 -3.90 -7.60
C SER A 690 15.23 -3.04 -8.43
N GLY A 691 14.73 -2.37 -9.46
CA GLY A 691 15.51 -1.43 -10.28
C GLY A 691 15.85 -0.10 -9.60
N ARG A 692 15.74 0.01 -8.28
CA ARG A 692 15.96 1.27 -7.54
C ARG A 692 17.43 1.65 -7.42
N HIS A 693 17.70 2.96 -7.36
CA HIS A 693 19.02 3.57 -7.14
C HIS A 693 20.14 2.94 -7.99
N ARG A 694 20.01 2.96 -9.32
CA ARG A 694 21.05 2.43 -10.20
C ARG A 694 22.13 3.48 -10.46
N VAL A 695 23.36 3.15 -10.09
CA VAL A 695 24.55 3.98 -10.34
C VAL A 695 25.43 3.28 -11.35
N ARG A 696 25.80 3.99 -12.43
CA ARG A 696 26.74 3.48 -13.44
C ARG A 696 27.86 4.47 -13.68
N LEU A 697 29.07 3.93 -13.79
CA LEU A 697 30.27 4.65 -14.20
C LEU A 697 30.75 4.05 -15.52
N SER A 698 31.14 4.89 -16.47
CA SER A 698 31.80 4.41 -17.69
C SER A 698 33.01 5.25 -18.05
N GLY A 699 34.02 4.56 -18.57
CA GLY A 699 35.17 5.15 -19.27
C GLY A 699 35.14 4.73 -20.72
N ALA A 700 35.23 5.69 -21.64
CA ALA A 700 35.17 5.44 -23.08
C ALA A 700 36.11 6.33 -23.87
N THR A 701 36.41 5.95 -25.11
CA THR A 701 37.11 6.78 -26.09
C THR A 701 36.14 7.18 -27.20
N ASN A 702 36.24 8.42 -27.70
CA ASN A 702 35.39 8.93 -28.78
C ASN A 702 36.07 8.89 -30.17
N THR A 703 35.41 9.47 -31.18
CA THR A 703 35.88 9.62 -32.58
C THR A 703 37.31 10.18 -32.70
N GLY A 704 37.74 11.02 -31.76
CA GLY A 704 39.07 11.61 -31.72
C GLY A 704 40.04 10.92 -30.74
N MET A 705 39.73 9.70 -30.31
CA MET A 705 40.44 8.94 -29.28
C MET A 705 40.54 9.66 -27.91
N ARG A 706 39.70 10.65 -27.65
CA ARG A 706 39.67 11.37 -26.38
C ARG A 706 38.92 10.56 -25.34
N ALA A 707 39.47 10.52 -24.13
CA ALA A 707 38.83 9.89 -22.99
C ALA A 707 37.54 10.63 -22.61
N ASN A 708 36.51 9.88 -22.26
CA ASN A 708 35.25 10.36 -21.74
C ASN A 708 34.94 9.61 -20.45
N LEU A 709 34.51 10.36 -19.45
CA LEU A 709 33.96 9.80 -18.22
C LEU A 709 32.46 10.05 -18.20
N GLN A 710 31.70 9.02 -17.86
CA GLN A 710 30.26 9.10 -17.70
C GLN A 710 29.86 8.65 -16.30
N PHE A 711 28.98 9.46 -15.69
CA PHE A 711 28.25 9.14 -14.47
C PHE A 711 26.77 9.04 -14.80
N SER A 712 26.12 7.99 -14.34
CA SER A 712 24.67 7.77 -14.50
C SER A 712 24.08 7.44 -13.14
N TYR A 713 22.99 8.10 -12.79
CA TYR A 713 22.19 7.79 -11.63
C TYR A 713 20.71 7.74 -12.03
N SER A 714 19.94 6.83 -11.46
CA SER A 714 18.49 6.81 -11.61
C SER A 714 17.83 6.43 -10.31
N THR A 715 16.75 7.12 -9.93
CA THR A 715 16.01 6.73 -8.73
C THR A 715 15.33 5.39 -8.95
N ILE A 716 14.80 5.15 -10.15
CA ILE A 716 14.24 3.88 -10.61
C ILE A 716 14.74 3.64 -12.04
N GLU A 717 15.18 2.42 -12.32
CA GLU A 717 15.56 1.95 -13.66
C GLU A 717 15.37 0.43 -13.78
N ASP A 718 14.17 0.03 -14.22
CA ASP A 718 13.86 -1.32 -14.70
C ASP A 718 13.95 -1.30 -16.23
N ARG A 719 14.77 -2.17 -16.82
CA ARG A 719 14.88 -2.25 -18.29
C ARG A 719 14.02 -3.36 -18.84
N LEU A 720 13.57 -3.16 -20.08
CA LEU A 720 12.85 -4.18 -20.82
C LEU A 720 13.67 -5.47 -20.90
N GLY A 721 13.04 -6.59 -20.56
CA GLY A 721 13.65 -7.90 -20.45
C GLY A 721 14.54 -8.10 -19.22
N GLU A 722 14.52 -7.21 -18.21
CA GLU A 722 15.10 -7.51 -16.89
C GLU A 722 14.06 -8.23 -16.02
N VAL A 723 14.42 -9.40 -15.48
CA VAL A 723 13.56 -10.12 -14.53
C VAL A 723 14.13 -9.95 -13.13
N ARG A 724 13.30 -9.39 -12.25
CA ARG A 724 13.66 -9.11 -10.87
C ARG A 724 12.68 -9.80 -9.92
N GLN A 725 13.19 -10.37 -8.83
CA GLN A 725 12.35 -10.99 -7.81
C GLN A 725 11.43 -9.95 -7.16
N ARG A 726 11.95 -8.76 -6.81
CA ARG A 726 11.22 -7.64 -6.19
C ARG A 726 10.93 -6.44 -7.12
N GLY A 727 11.08 -6.62 -8.44
CA GLY A 727 10.74 -5.58 -9.44
C GLY A 727 9.47 -5.88 -10.24
N TYR A 728 9.26 -5.16 -11.34
CA TYR A 728 8.14 -5.40 -12.25
C TYR A 728 8.38 -6.62 -13.15
N ARG A 729 7.45 -6.86 -14.08
CA ARG A 729 7.59 -7.89 -15.11
C ARG A 729 8.66 -7.46 -16.13
N GLY A 730 9.35 -8.44 -16.72
CA GLY A 730 10.35 -8.18 -17.76
C GLY A 730 9.78 -7.64 -19.07
N ASP A 731 8.47 -7.43 -19.19
CA ASP A 731 7.84 -6.78 -20.34
C ASP A 731 7.58 -5.27 -20.11
N ILE A 732 8.13 -4.70 -19.04
CA ILE A 732 8.04 -3.27 -18.72
C ILE A 732 9.45 -2.67 -18.63
N GLU A 733 9.60 -1.46 -19.13
CA GLU A 733 10.72 -0.55 -18.86
C GLU A 733 10.19 0.64 -18.06
N SER A 734 10.93 1.05 -17.04
CA SER A 734 10.67 2.28 -16.31
C SER A 734 11.98 2.94 -15.90
N ARG A 735 12.15 4.22 -16.24
CA ARG A 735 13.25 5.05 -15.75
C ARG A 735 12.71 6.39 -15.25
N VAL A 736 13.00 6.74 -14.01
CA VAL A 736 12.44 7.93 -13.34
C VAL A 736 13.58 8.74 -12.72
N LEU A 737 13.53 10.06 -12.92
CA LEU A 737 14.53 11.01 -12.42
C LEU A 737 15.98 10.54 -12.65
N GLY A 738 16.24 10.11 -13.89
CA GLY A 738 17.56 9.64 -14.32
C GLY A 738 18.45 10.81 -14.71
N LEU A 739 19.68 10.83 -14.24
CA LEU A 739 20.70 11.82 -14.60
C LEU A 739 21.89 11.10 -15.24
N ASP A 740 22.21 11.45 -16.48
CA ASP A 740 23.42 11.02 -17.19
C ASP A 740 24.31 12.24 -17.45
N LEU A 741 25.53 12.21 -16.92
CA LEU A 741 26.56 13.24 -17.13
C LEU A 741 27.74 12.63 -17.87
N ILE A 742 28.17 13.25 -18.97
CA ILE A 742 29.32 12.78 -19.77
C ILE A 742 30.22 13.98 -20.04
N ALA A 743 31.51 13.86 -19.79
CA ALA A 743 32.47 14.93 -20.06
C ALA A 743 33.82 14.38 -20.56
N GLU A 744 34.49 15.17 -21.40
CA GLU A 744 35.90 14.97 -21.77
C GLU A 744 36.77 15.62 -20.69
N PRO A 745 37.69 14.88 -20.04
CA PRO A 745 38.61 15.47 -19.07
C PRO A 745 39.56 16.45 -19.79
N GLY A 746 39.44 17.74 -19.46
CA GLY A 746 40.32 18.80 -19.95
C GLY A 746 41.42 19.17 -18.94
N PRO A 747 42.38 20.05 -19.34
CA PRO A 747 43.42 20.55 -18.43
C PRO A 747 42.86 21.39 -17.27
N ASP A 748 41.65 21.93 -17.41
CA ASP A 748 40.94 22.69 -16.37
C ASP A 748 39.43 22.35 -16.35
N LEU A 749 38.72 22.87 -15.34
CA LEU A 749 37.28 22.65 -15.19
C LEU A 749 36.50 23.28 -16.35
N GLN A 750 36.95 24.42 -16.87
CA GLN A 750 36.26 25.17 -17.91
C GLN A 750 36.23 24.40 -19.23
N SER A 751 37.36 23.88 -19.69
CA SER A 751 37.43 23.02 -20.88
C SER A 751 36.61 21.74 -20.73
N SER A 752 36.53 21.18 -19.52
CA SER A 752 35.69 20.02 -19.24
C SER A 752 34.19 20.36 -19.33
N LEU A 753 33.79 21.54 -18.82
CA LEU A 753 32.41 22.04 -18.86
C LEU A 753 31.93 22.36 -20.29
N GLU A 754 32.82 22.83 -21.17
CA GLU A 754 32.49 23.08 -22.59
C GLU A 754 32.12 21.79 -23.34
N SER A 755 32.65 20.64 -22.92
CA SER A 755 32.35 19.32 -23.50
C SER A 755 31.17 18.60 -22.84
N LEU A 756 30.62 19.16 -21.77
CA LEU A 756 29.64 18.49 -20.91
C LEU A 756 28.36 18.16 -21.69
N GLN A 757 27.95 16.91 -21.58
CA GLN A 757 26.60 16.47 -21.92
C GLN A 757 25.88 16.13 -20.63
N ALA A 758 24.66 16.62 -20.49
CA ALA A 758 23.77 16.27 -19.39
C ALA A 758 22.42 15.83 -19.95
N GLU A 759 21.95 14.63 -19.58
CA GLU A 759 20.61 14.14 -19.88
C GLU A 759 19.86 13.88 -18.57
N LEU A 760 18.76 14.61 -18.36
CA LEU A 760 17.80 14.40 -17.30
C LEU A 760 16.57 13.69 -17.86
N VAL A 761 16.44 12.40 -17.60
CA VAL A 761 15.25 11.60 -17.89
C VAL A 761 14.23 11.86 -16.78
N LEU A 762 13.24 12.71 -17.06
CA LEU A 762 12.16 12.99 -16.12
C LEU A 762 11.31 11.73 -15.93
N PHE A 763 10.91 11.10 -17.04
CA PHE A 763 10.12 9.88 -17.04
C PHE A 763 10.30 9.13 -18.36
N ARG A 764 10.59 7.83 -18.28
CA ARG A 764 10.53 6.89 -19.40
C ARG A 764 9.74 5.67 -18.96
N TYR A 765 8.79 5.27 -19.79
CA TYR A 765 8.04 4.04 -19.60
C TYR A 765 7.88 3.35 -20.95
N ALA A 766 8.00 2.03 -20.98
CA ALA A 766 7.60 1.21 -22.11
C ALA A 766 6.97 -0.09 -21.63
N SER A 767 6.00 -0.61 -22.38
CA SER A 767 5.40 -1.91 -22.11
C SER A 767 5.24 -2.69 -23.40
N LEU A 768 5.62 -3.97 -23.37
CA LEU A 768 5.42 -4.94 -24.46
C LEU A 768 4.25 -5.89 -24.20
N GLN A 769 3.31 -5.56 -23.30
CA GLN A 769 2.16 -6.45 -23.04
C GLN A 769 1.36 -6.66 -24.32
N ARG A 770 1.51 -7.84 -24.94
CA ARG A 770 0.88 -8.25 -26.19
C ARG A 770 -0.16 -9.33 -25.91
N THR A 771 -1.32 -9.23 -26.52
CA THR A 771 -2.27 -10.33 -26.61
C THR A 771 -2.06 -11.10 -27.92
N TYR A 772 -2.22 -12.43 -27.89
CA TYR A 772 -1.99 -13.31 -29.04
C TYR A 772 -3.26 -14.08 -29.39
N GLY A 773 -3.44 -14.36 -30.69
CA GLY A 773 -4.52 -15.19 -31.21
C GLY A 773 -5.88 -14.75 -30.66
N ALA A 774 -6.61 -15.71 -30.12
CA ALA A 774 -7.92 -15.53 -29.49
C ALA A 774 -7.96 -14.35 -28.48
N VAL A 775 -6.95 -14.18 -27.64
CA VAL A 775 -6.97 -13.17 -26.55
C VAL A 775 -6.92 -11.73 -27.08
N ARG A 776 -6.70 -11.53 -28.39
CA ARG A 776 -6.63 -10.24 -29.07
C ARG A 776 -8.03 -9.73 -29.48
N ARG A 777 -8.34 -8.46 -29.21
CA ARG A 777 -9.59 -7.79 -29.59
C ARG A 777 -9.41 -6.84 -30.77
N SER A 778 -8.24 -6.24 -30.93
CA SER A 778 -7.95 -5.29 -31.99
C SER A 778 -6.55 -5.44 -32.56
N LEU A 779 -6.30 -4.81 -33.71
CA LEU A 779 -4.95 -4.77 -34.27
C LEU A 779 -3.95 -4.09 -33.32
N LEU A 780 -4.40 -3.09 -32.57
CA LEU A 780 -3.62 -2.31 -31.61
C LEU A 780 -3.22 -3.11 -30.37
N ASP A 781 -3.96 -4.15 -29.99
CA ASP A 781 -3.60 -4.99 -28.82
C ASP A 781 -2.33 -5.82 -29.05
N ALA A 782 -1.90 -5.92 -30.32
CA ALA A 782 -0.63 -6.50 -30.69
C ALA A 782 0.54 -5.53 -30.56
N LEU A 783 0.31 -4.27 -30.17
CA LEU A 783 1.32 -3.26 -29.99
C LEU A 783 1.46 -2.92 -28.51
N GLY A 784 2.69 -2.91 -28.04
CA GLY A 784 3.08 -2.21 -26.84
C GLY A 784 3.08 -0.70 -27.06
N TRP A 785 3.36 0.05 -26.00
CA TRP A 785 3.49 1.50 -26.06
C TRP A 785 4.64 1.97 -25.18
N GLY A 786 5.12 3.17 -25.47
CA GLY A 786 6.13 3.84 -24.68
C GLY A 786 5.90 5.35 -24.64
N LEU A 787 6.42 5.97 -23.59
CA LEU A 787 6.43 7.41 -23.38
C LEU A 787 7.79 7.78 -22.81
N ASP A 788 8.44 8.76 -23.45
CA ASP A 788 9.74 9.26 -23.03
C ASP A 788 9.70 10.79 -22.93
N LEU A 789 10.03 11.31 -21.75
CA LEU A 789 10.16 12.72 -21.45
C LEU A 789 11.53 12.99 -20.84
N ARG A 790 12.33 13.81 -21.52
CA ARG A 790 13.72 14.10 -21.12
C ARG A 790 14.15 15.53 -21.46
N LEU A 791 15.10 16.03 -20.68
CA LEU A 791 15.79 17.29 -20.90
C LEU A 791 17.28 17.02 -21.15
N ARG A 792 17.86 17.64 -22.17
CA ARG A 792 19.25 17.42 -22.60
C ARG A 792 20.03 18.72 -22.74
N HIS A 793 21.32 18.67 -22.45
CA HIS A 793 22.33 19.68 -22.78
C HIS A 793 23.49 18.98 -23.49
N ASP A 794 24.07 19.62 -24.53
CA ASP A 794 25.22 19.08 -25.26
C ASP A 794 26.16 20.22 -25.69
N GLY A 795 27.15 20.51 -24.85
CA GLY A 795 28.10 21.61 -25.08
C GLY A 795 28.94 21.46 -26.36
N ARG A 796 29.18 20.23 -26.82
CA ARG A 796 29.95 19.97 -28.07
C ARG A 796 29.28 20.51 -29.33
N ARG A 797 27.96 20.70 -29.29
CA ARG A 797 27.15 21.21 -30.40
C ARG A 797 26.60 22.60 -30.12
N ASP A 798 27.02 23.26 -29.04
CA ASP A 798 26.49 24.55 -28.56
C ASP A 798 24.97 24.52 -28.27
N LEU A 799 24.44 23.37 -27.83
CA LEU A 799 23.03 23.19 -27.49
C LEU A 799 22.80 23.48 -26.01
N TYR A 800 22.13 24.59 -25.67
CA TYR A 800 21.89 24.97 -24.28
C TYR A 800 20.91 24.02 -23.59
N TYR A 801 19.75 23.77 -24.21
CA TYR A 801 18.81 22.76 -23.74
C TYR A 801 17.97 22.17 -24.88
N ASN A 802 17.51 20.93 -24.70
CA ASN A 802 16.57 20.25 -25.56
C ASN A 802 15.57 19.47 -24.69
N LEU A 803 14.30 19.90 -24.70
CA LEU A 803 13.21 19.19 -24.04
C LEU A 803 12.50 18.31 -25.07
N THR A 804 12.48 17.01 -24.88
CA THR A 804 11.87 16.04 -25.81
C THR A 804 10.73 15.27 -25.16
N LEU A 805 9.64 15.10 -25.92
CA LEU A 805 8.51 14.23 -25.63
C LEU A 805 8.31 13.24 -26.79
N SER A 806 8.45 11.95 -26.53
CA SER A 806 8.32 10.88 -27.53
C SER A 806 7.35 9.78 -27.10
N PRO A 807 6.05 9.88 -27.43
CA PRO A 807 5.14 8.74 -27.37
C PRO A 807 5.39 7.79 -28.56
N SER A 808 5.42 6.48 -28.29
CA SER A 808 5.72 5.45 -29.30
C SER A 808 4.81 4.23 -29.18
N LEU A 809 4.51 3.59 -30.30
CA LEU A 809 3.97 2.24 -30.39
C LEU A 809 5.13 1.25 -30.59
N LEU A 810 5.07 0.10 -29.91
CA LEU A 810 6.14 -0.89 -29.89
C LEU A 810 5.63 -2.24 -30.42
N LEU A 811 6.21 -2.74 -31.50
CA LEU A 811 5.90 -4.02 -32.12
C LEU A 811 6.99 -5.04 -31.78
N PRO A 812 6.72 -6.05 -30.94
CA PRO A 812 7.63 -7.17 -30.77
C PRO A 812 7.62 -8.04 -32.04
N ILE A 813 8.70 -7.95 -32.82
CA ILE A 813 8.94 -8.76 -34.03
C ILE A 813 9.18 -10.22 -33.62
N TRP A 814 9.97 -10.43 -32.56
CA TRP A 814 10.27 -11.75 -32.00
C TRP A 814 10.41 -11.68 -30.48
N ARG A 815 10.01 -12.76 -29.78
CA ARG A 815 10.17 -12.92 -28.33
C ARG A 815 10.37 -14.38 -27.96
N ALA A 816 11.18 -14.65 -26.94
CA ALA A 816 11.25 -15.96 -26.30
C ALA A 816 10.03 -16.22 -25.39
N ARG A 817 9.79 -17.48 -25.03
CA ARG A 817 8.64 -17.92 -24.20
C ARG A 817 8.61 -17.29 -22.80
N ASP A 818 9.77 -16.94 -22.25
CA ASP A 818 9.89 -16.30 -20.94
C ASP A 818 9.79 -14.78 -21.00
N ASP A 819 9.49 -14.22 -22.18
CA ASP A 819 9.38 -12.78 -22.45
C ASP A 819 10.67 -11.97 -22.24
N VAL A 820 11.78 -12.64 -21.93
CA VAL A 820 13.01 -11.98 -21.53
C VAL A 820 13.88 -11.61 -22.73
N ASN A 821 13.97 -12.49 -23.74
CA ASN A 821 14.62 -12.20 -25.01
C ASN A 821 13.63 -11.65 -26.02
N HIS A 822 14.03 -10.61 -26.76
CA HIS A 822 13.13 -9.92 -27.67
C HIS A 822 13.85 -9.19 -28.81
N LEU A 823 13.09 -8.95 -29.88
CA LEU A 823 13.37 -7.99 -30.95
C LEU A 823 12.11 -7.14 -31.13
N VAL A 824 12.24 -5.83 -30.98
CA VAL A 824 11.13 -4.87 -30.98
C VAL A 824 11.43 -3.75 -31.96
N ALA A 825 10.50 -3.47 -32.85
CA ALA A 825 10.49 -2.23 -33.64
C ALA A 825 9.50 -1.24 -33.03
N GLY A 826 9.79 0.04 -33.06
CA GLY A 826 8.93 1.10 -32.54
C GLY A 826 8.70 2.19 -33.58
N LEU A 827 7.52 2.79 -33.54
CA LEU A 827 7.15 3.96 -34.31
C LEU A 827 6.48 4.97 -33.38
N GLY A 828 6.96 6.20 -33.36
CA GLY A 828 6.48 7.24 -32.46
C GLY A 828 6.46 8.62 -33.08
N ILE A 829 5.92 9.55 -32.31
CA ILE A 829 5.99 10.99 -32.58
C ILE A 829 7.17 11.53 -31.79
N HIS A 830 7.92 12.46 -32.39
CA HIS A 830 8.98 13.19 -31.72
C HIS A 830 8.60 14.67 -31.66
N ALA A 831 8.41 15.20 -30.46
CA ALA A 831 8.25 16.63 -30.23
C ALA A 831 9.43 17.13 -29.41
N ALA A 832 10.07 18.21 -29.86
CA ALA A 832 11.20 18.78 -29.13
C ALA A 832 11.20 20.31 -29.12
N LEU A 833 11.70 20.88 -28.04
CA LEU A 833 11.96 22.31 -27.89
C LEU A 833 13.45 22.51 -27.68
N ASP A 834 14.10 23.12 -28.68
CA ASP A 834 15.52 23.44 -28.63
C ASP A 834 15.74 24.86 -28.19
N GLY A 835 16.55 25.03 -27.14
CA GLY A 835 17.10 26.31 -26.75
C GLY A 835 18.54 26.43 -27.26
N HIS A 836 18.74 27.33 -28.20
CA HIS A 836 20.04 27.89 -28.58
C HIS A 836 19.88 29.43 -28.66
N ARG A 837 20.76 30.17 -29.38
CA ARG A 837 20.62 31.62 -29.66
C ARG A 837 19.19 32.05 -30.02
N SER A 838 18.40 31.14 -30.62
CA SER A 838 16.94 31.23 -30.73
C SER A 838 16.29 29.90 -30.33
N THR A 839 15.05 29.95 -29.84
CA THR A 839 14.27 28.75 -29.53
C THR A 839 13.61 28.19 -30.79
N ALA A 840 13.76 26.89 -31.04
CA ALA A 840 13.12 26.20 -32.17
C ALA A 840 12.18 25.09 -31.67
N LEU A 841 10.95 25.06 -32.21
CA LEU A 841 10.03 23.95 -32.02
C LEU A 841 10.22 22.94 -33.16
N LEU A 842 10.40 21.67 -32.77
CA LEU A 842 10.61 20.54 -33.67
C LEU A 842 9.48 19.54 -33.52
N GLY A 843 9.01 19.02 -34.65
CA GLY A 843 7.99 17.97 -34.69
C GLY A 843 8.29 16.97 -35.80
N GLY A 844 8.09 15.69 -35.53
CA GLY A 844 8.35 14.65 -36.53
C GLY A 844 8.06 13.22 -36.07
N ALA A 845 8.63 12.26 -36.80
CA ALA A 845 8.46 10.84 -36.54
C ALA A 845 9.74 10.22 -35.97
N GLU A 846 9.58 9.26 -35.07
CA GLU A 846 10.65 8.49 -34.45
C GLU A 846 10.50 7.01 -34.79
N LEU A 847 11.56 6.40 -35.29
CA LEU A 847 11.67 4.96 -35.49
C LEU A 847 12.62 4.40 -34.44
N GLN A 848 12.26 3.25 -33.86
CA GLN A 848 13.09 2.59 -32.86
C GLN A 848 13.28 1.12 -33.24
N LEU A 849 14.44 0.56 -32.91
CA LEU A 849 14.73 -0.86 -32.96
C LEU A 849 15.45 -1.23 -31.67
N ARG A 850 15.01 -2.29 -31.00
CA ARG A 850 15.59 -2.76 -29.75
C ARG A 850 15.68 -4.27 -29.78
N ALA A 851 16.83 -4.83 -29.44
CA ALA A 851 17.01 -6.26 -29.31
C ALA A 851 17.70 -6.60 -28.01
N GLN A 852 17.33 -7.74 -27.42
CA GLN A 852 17.95 -8.27 -26.23
C GLN A 852 18.03 -9.79 -26.29
N VAL A 853 19.21 -10.32 -25.97
CA VAL A 853 19.44 -11.75 -25.79
C VAL A 853 20.27 -12.00 -24.54
N HIS A 854 19.75 -12.84 -23.65
CA HIS A 854 20.47 -13.40 -22.51
C HIS A 854 21.47 -14.44 -22.97
N LEU A 855 22.67 -14.38 -22.39
CA LEU A 855 23.82 -15.16 -22.84
C LEU A 855 23.92 -16.48 -22.09
N PHE A 856 24.15 -16.44 -20.77
CA PHE A 856 24.33 -17.63 -19.94
C PHE A 856 24.08 -17.34 -18.46
N GLY A 857 23.67 -18.36 -17.70
CA GLY A 857 23.49 -18.25 -16.25
C GLY A 857 22.37 -17.27 -15.85
N SER A 858 22.73 -16.20 -15.16
CA SER A 858 21.78 -15.19 -14.67
C SER A 858 21.29 -14.26 -15.77
N TYR A 859 20.07 -13.73 -15.60
CA TYR A 859 19.50 -12.65 -16.42
C TYR A 859 20.26 -11.31 -16.31
N THR A 860 21.37 -11.25 -15.58
CA THR A 860 22.35 -10.14 -15.65
C THR A 860 23.20 -10.20 -16.92
N ASN A 861 23.43 -11.40 -17.47
CA ASN A 861 24.38 -11.64 -18.54
C ASN A 861 23.68 -11.48 -19.88
N VAL A 862 23.73 -10.28 -20.44
CA VAL A 862 22.84 -9.90 -21.53
C VAL A 862 23.57 -9.09 -22.61
N LEU A 863 23.20 -9.33 -23.86
CA LEU A 863 23.55 -8.50 -25.00
C LEU A 863 22.33 -7.65 -25.40
N ARG A 864 22.52 -6.35 -25.47
CA ARG A 864 21.50 -5.36 -25.84
C ARG A 864 21.94 -4.60 -27.08
N LEU A 865 20.99 -4.39 -27.98
CA LEU A 865 21.14 -3.56 -29.18
C LEU A 865 20.01 -2.54 -29.21
N TRP A 866 20.31 -1.30 -29.59
CA TRP A 866 19.29 -0.29 -29.79
C TRP A 866 19.66 0.64 -30.95
N ALA A 867 18.64 1.10 -31.66
CA ALA A 867 18.75 2.15 -32.65
C ALA A 867 17.49 3.01 -32.61
N THR A 868 17.63 4.32 -32.67
CA THR A 868 16.54 5.29 -32.74
C THR A 868 16.85 6.33 -33.80
N SER A 869 15.91 6.57 -34.71
CA SER A 869 16.01 7.52 -35.81
C SER A 869 14.85 8.50 -35.72
N ALA A 870 15.14 9.79 -35.56
CA ALA A 870 14.15 10.87 -35.56
C ALA A 870 14.30 11.72 -36.83
N GLN A 871 13.20 11.89 -37.57
CA GLN A 871 13.11 12.83 -38.69
C GLN A 871 12.17 13.97 -38.27
N VAL A 872 12.70 15.18 -38.09
CA VAL A 872 11.96 16.30 -37.51
C VAL A 872 12.02 17.55 -38.37
N ALA A 873 10.91 18.25 -38.52
CA ALA A 873 10.87 19.54 -39.18
C ALA A 873 11.07 20.66 -38.15
N SER A 874 11.94 21.63 -38.45
CA SER A 874 12.09 22.84 -37.65
C SER A 874 11.39 24.02 -38.32
N LEU A 875 10.69 24.85 -37.53
CA LEU A 875 10.15 26.11 -38.01
C LEU A 875 11.10 27.24 -37.55
N PRO A 876 11.79 27.96 -38.48
CA PRO A 876 11.65 27.98 -39.94
C PRO A 876 12.68 27.13 -40.74
N GLY A 877 13.47 26.26 -40.11
CA GLY A 877 14.74 25.73 -40.64
C GLY A 877 14.77 24.32 -41.26
N GLY A 878 13.78 23.92 -42.07
CA GLY A 878 13.84 22.69 -42.88
C GLY A 878 13.87 21.37 -42.09
N TRP A 879 14.18 20.27 -42.79
CA TRP A 879 14.22 18.91 -42.21
C TRP A 879 15.54 18.63 -41.49
N ARG A 880 15.42 18.07 -40.29
CA ARG A 880 16.51 17.62 -39.45
C ARG A 880 16.41 16.12 -39.21
N TYR A 881 17.56 15.49 -39.04
CA TYR A 881 17.71 14.05 -38.88
C TYR A 881 18.64 13.75 -37.70
N ASP A 882 18.19 12.85 -36.82
CA ASP A 882 18.96 12.32 -35.70
C ASP A 882 18.93 10.79 -35.76
N LEU A 883 20.11 10.16 -35.72
CA LEU A 883 20.28 8.72 -35.57
C LEU A 883 21.16 8.45 -34.37
N HIS A 884 20.63 7.71 -33.40
CA HIS A 884 21.37 7.17 -32.28
C HIS A 884 21.33 5.65 -32.37
N ALA A 885 22.47 4.98 -32.31
CA ALA A 885 22.53 3.52 -32.29
C ALA A 885 23.59 3.05 -31.31
N GLY A 886 23.43 1.86 -30.75
CA GLY A 886 24.41 1.31 -29.84
C GLY A 886 24.21 -0.17 -29.54
N ALA A 887 25.24 -0.73 -28.95
CA ALA A 887 25.30 -2.09 -28.47
C ALA A 887 26.00 -2.13 -27.12
N ALA A 888 25.53 -2.98 -26.22
CA ALA A 888 26.18 -3.21 -24.94
C ALA A 888 26.07 -4.68 -24.54
N ALA A 889 27.16 -5.23 -24.04
CA ALA A 889 27.14 -6.50 -23.32
C ALA A 889 27.32 -6.22 -21.84
N GLU A 890 26.50 -6.83 -21.00
CA GLU A 890 26.52 -6.67 -19.56
C GLU A 890 26.76 -8.05 -18.94
N PHE A 891 27.71 -8.14 -18.01
CA PHE A 891 28.08 -9.38 -17.35
C PHE A 891 28.10 -9.17 -15.84
N ARG A 892 27.48 -10.08 -15.08
CA ARG A 892 27.64 -10.12 -13.63
C ARG A 892 29.05 -10.59 -13.31
N LEU A 893 29.84 -9.70 -12.74
CA LEU A 893 31.20 -9.98 -12.30
C LEU A 893 31.24 -10.54 -10.87
N TRP A 894 30.40 -9.97 -10.00
CA TRP A 894 30.35 -10.31 -8.58
C TRP A 894 28.96 -10.01 -8.01
N GLU A 895 28.68 -10.43 -6.77
CA GLU A 895 27.46 -10.13 -6.04
C GLU A 895 27.81 -9.70 -4.60
N TYR A 896 27.33 -8.53 -4.18
CA TYR A 896 27.56 -7.99 -2.84
C TYR A 896 26.24 -8.01 -2.07
N GLY A 897 26.11 -8.95 -1.14
CA GLY A 897 24.81 -9.25 -0.53
C GLY A 897 23.84 -9.82 -1.57
N GLU A 898 22.86 -9.02 -1.98
CA GLU A 898 21.89 -9.36 -3.04
C GLU A 898 22.06 -8.52 -4.32
N THR A 899 22.99 -7.55 -4.33
CA THR A 899 23.14 -6.61 -5.43
C THR A 899 24.32 -7.02 -6.32
N PRO A 900 24.10 -7.23 -7.64
CA PRO A 900 25.17 -7.62 -8.55
C PRO A 900 26.06 -6.44 -8.92
N LEU A 901 27.38 -6.68 -8.97
CA LEU A 901 28.32 -5.82 -9.71
C LEU A 901 28.27 -6.24 -11.17
N VAL A 902 27.78 -5.37 -12.04
CA VAL A 902 27.63 -5.64 -13.48
C VAL A 902 28.62 -4.79 -14.25
N ALA A 903 29.33 -5.38 -15.20
CA ALA A 903 30.16 -4.59 -16.10
C ALA A 903 30.20 -5.19 -17.50
N GLY A 904 30.55 -4.36 -18.47
CA GLY A 904 30.87 -4.86 -19.79
C GLY A 904 31.06 -3.76 -20.84
N PRO A 905 31.41 -4.17 -22.07
CA PRO A 905 31.70 -3.26 -23.14
C PRO A 905 30.42 -2.64 -23.70
N PHE A 906 30.53 -1.39 -24.14
CA PHE A 906 29.48 -0.72 -24.89
C PHE A 906 30.06 0.09 -26.05
N ILE A 907 29.23 0.30 -27.06
CA ILE A 907 29.47 1.24 -28.16
C ILE A 907 28.19 2.02 -28.42
N ASP A 908 28.30 3.34 -28.50
CA ASP A 908 27.21 4.23 -28.87
C ASP A 908 27.66 5.14 -30.01
N ALA A 909 26.79 5.37 -30.98
CA ALA A 909 27.00 6.26 -32.10
C ALA A 909 25.83 7.24 -32.22
N LEU A 910 26.17 8.49 -32.52
CA LEU A 910 25.28 9.60 -32.81
C LEU A 910 25.65 10.15 -34.19
N PHE A 911 24.66 10.27 -35.07
CA PHE A 911 24.75 11.01 -36.31
C PHE A 911 23.58 11.99 -36.34
N THR A 912 23.85 13.28 -36.56
CA THR A 912 22.82 14.32 -36.57
C THR A 912 23.19 15.44 -37.52
N ASN A 913 22.21 16.04 -38.19
CA ASN A 913 22.41 17.29 -38.91
C ASN A 913 22.01 18.54 -38.08
N ARG A 914 21.83 18.36 -36.76
CA ARG A 914 21.53 19.41 -35.77
C ARG A 914 22.80 19.79 -35.02
N ASP A 915 23.67 20.51 -35.71
CA ASP A 915 24.84 21.18 -35.14
C ASP A 915 24.54 22.67 -35.01
N TYR A 916 24.77 23.26 -33.83
CA TYR A 916 24.48 24.68 -33.54
C TYR A 916 25.75 25.53 -33.46
N ARG A 917 26.91 24.95 -33.79
CA ARG A 917 28.18 25.68 -33.89
C ARG A 917 28.14 26.68 -35.09
N PRO A 918 28.91 27.79 -35.04
CA PRO A 918 28.96 28.77 -36.12
C PRO A 918 29.43 28.18 -37.47
N GLU A 919 28.98 28.75 -38.59
CA GLU A 919 29.20 28.33 -40.00
C GLU A 919 30.67 28.16 -40.47
N SER A 920 31.68 28.28 -39.60
CA SER A 920 33.10 28.08 -39.94
C SER A 920 33.54 26.60 -39.93
N ALA A 921 32.62 25.66 -39.77
CA ALA A 921 32.90 24.22 -39.85
C ALA A 921 32.38 23.70 -41.21
N ASP A 922 33.27 23.18 -42.06
CA ASP A 922 32.99 22.64 -43.40
C ASP A 922 31.99 21.44 -43.44
N GLU A 923 31.34 21.08 -42.34
CA GLU A 923 30.49 19.90 -42.21
C GLU A 923 29.05 20.26 -41.86
N ALA A 924 28.11 19.89 -42.75
CA ALA A 924 26.66 20.06 -42.55
C ALA A 924 26.04 19.05 -41.55
N TYR A 925 26.86 18.25 -40.88
CA TYR A 925 26.45 17.17 -39.99
C TYR A 925 27.46 16.99 -38.86
N PHE A 926 26.97 16.53 -37.71
CA PHE A 926 27.76 16.15 -36.55
C PHE A 926 27.66 14.63 -36.38
N SER A 927 28.82 13.96 -36.30
CA SER A 927 28.89 12.54 -35.97
C SER A 927 29.83 12.31 -34.79
N SER A 928 29.41 11.46 -33.86
CA SER A 928 30.26 11.04 -32.76
C SER A 928 29.97 9.60 -32.40
N TRP A 929 31.02 8.80 -32.21
CA TRP A 929 30.89 7.50 -31.56
C TRP A 929 31.69 7.48 -30.27
N ARG A 930 31.32 6.59 -29.36
CA ARG A 930 32.04 6.28 -28.14
C ARG A 930 32.02 4.78 -27.91
N ALA A 931 33.16 4.22 -27.56
CA ALA A 931 33.27 2.81 -27.17
C ALA A 931 34.09 2.71 -25.89
N GLY A 932 33.68 1.83 -24.98
CA GLY A 932 34.32 1.73 -23.68
C GLY A 932 33.74 0.65 -22.80
N VAL A 933 34.02 0.76 -21.50
CA VAL A 933 33.52 -0.15 -20.47
C VAL A 933 32.58 0.62 -19.55
N ARG A 934 31.46 -0.01 -19.23
CA ARG A 934 30.50 0.48 -18.24
C ARG A 934 30.48 -0.47 -17.06
N VAL A 935 30.43 0.09 -15.87
CA VAL A 935 30.31 -0.62 -14.59
C VAL A 935 29.08 -0.07 -13.88
N GLU A 936 28.17 -0.96 -13.52
CA GLU A 936 27.05 -0.70 -12.63
C GLU A 936 27.44 -1.14 -11.23
N LEU A 937 27.39 -0.20 -10.29
CA LEU A 937 27.85 -0.43 -8.93
C LEU A 937 26.73 -1.07 -8.09
N PRO A 938 27.08 -2.00 -7.17
CA PRO A 938 26.14 -2.45 -6.17
C PRO A 938 25.88 -1.30 -5.19
N PHE A 939 24.64 -0.81 -5.14
CA PHE A 939 24.22 0.22 -4.22
C PHE A 939 23.25 -0.32 -3.17
#